data_AF-A0A7K1EM09-F1
#
_entry.id   AF-A0A7K1EM09-F1
#
_cell.length_a   1.000
_cell.length_b   1.000
_cell.length_c   1.000
_cell.angle_alpha   90.00
_cell.angle_beta   90.00
_cell.angle_gamma   90.00
#
_symmetry.space_group_name_H-M   'P 1'
#
loop_
_entity.id
_entity.type
_entity.pdbx_description
1 polymer ?
#
loop_
_entity_poly.entity_id
_entity_poly.type
_entity_poly.pdbx_seq_one_letter_code
_entity_poly.pdbx_strand_id
1 'polypeptide(L)'
;MKRFLWSLGAFLLIAGGSVTAQFVHESEVVGSSYVPAFQNMTGTNANATYYATAYGAGVWAKVAGSTPVYSTNGGQDWVAGTTNVTAGQYFNIEFVTNRFFALCSTFCTAGRQIQYSDDGMTWTAANVPTTNVPVADAQWNDVAYGNGVLVAVSSGMLSGNETANRILRSTDNGATWQIQTLPQINSFPQTFVAANAVVFANGQFILVGNRTLTSSDGITWTNSNSTFLNDIAFGNGVLLAIMTTGNGSNHLYRSTNWGSSWSAVTHPSLGISTQYVHRIRFGNGVFLFGSSTRFVTTVNGTSLSSATNWLTLGSGQWRGLGFGAGQFLAVGDTSNGGASRTIASTDTPDTTAPSLVQQSPSDGATGIEYTTNITLTFSENVGPGPGQHVTIKKVSDNSTVTSIDASSSQVTFSGATVTVNPTVDLPTSTAMYVLIDRGAILDIAGNGYAGISSSSGYQFTTAADVTPPTPPSTPDLAVASDTGVSNADNITTSVNPQFRFQGTENGGTITVTASRSGSADKTCTRPGATYLDACSMSGLSQGTWTVVATHTDVNGNTSANSAALSIVIDTTAPALTVISPTRDSVGISVNSNIQLTYNEDVYAATGDFLVKSGGSTCPTTDQTISVTSSAVTVTGDTVAVNPPLNFAHSSVQCLSFSAGVLKDIAGNNAPLHDPTASGGVRFTTSSSDVTSPSATITSPSSPAGSRTLVYTVIFDEAVTGVASADFSHTGTATCTFAVPTSSGTSFSVTATCSTDGTVILRLAPNSVTDTAANTGPTSAVIASTVLIDTSSGVTTTTAPSQTTTTVASVNSIAPGATSLPPVGIGPTAQVTPTTLPSSAATVVTSAPVTTTTVPAPSTTTTTLPTVEVPEVADGGGALVVNGERIEATITRENNQLVIAAGVLRARISAVRREGGRAPLDSEGRIRMDQGDSIEIEVTGFGSESQVEVRMYSDPVLLGRSTVSALGNLMASYEVPDSVIDGRHTVVLLGESQQREELTFALAVFVGAESAGPSALVLLVGIPLGLAVIAALVIPAILRRRRKDEEEK
;
A
#
# COMPACT_ATOMS: atom_id res chain seq x y z
N MET A 1 15.43 -72.85 7.61
CA MET A 1 16.14 -73.36 6.41
C MET A 1 17.32 -72.42 6.19
N LYS A 2 18.51 -72.67 6.77
CA LYS A 2 19.64 -73.48 6.27
C LYS A 2 20.28 -72.96 4.94
N ARG A 3 21.52 -72.43 5.05
CA ARG A 3 22.57 -72.27 3.99
C ARG A 3 22.33 -71.12 2.97
N PHE A 4 23.33 -70.49 2.30
CA PHE A 4 24.81 -70.71 2.26
C PHE A 4 25.61 -69.49 1.68
N LEU A 5 26.92 -69.40 2.02
CA LEU A 5 28.07 -68.69 1.37
C LEU A 5 28.06 -67.13 1.24
N TRP A 6 29.14 -66.32 1.31
CA TRP A 6 30.64 -66.36 1.36
C TRP A 6 31.50 -66.13 0.10
N SER A 7 32.68 -65.49 0.31
CA SER A 7 33.75 -65.03 -0.63
C SER A 7 33.39 -63.78 -1.47
N LEU A 8 34.26 -62.80 -1.80
CA LEU A 8 35.72 -62.54 -1.65
C LEU A 8 35.94 -61.07 -1.15
N GLY A 9 37.09 -60.55 -0.68
CA GLY A 9 38.40 -61.11 -0.28
C GLY A 9 39.55 -60.98 -1.31
N ALA A 10 40.57 -60.11 -1.23
CA ALA A 10 40.93 -59.01 -0.30
C ALA A 10 41.70 -57.91 -1.12
N PHE A 11 42.85 -57.25 -0.81
CA PHE A 11 43.85 -57.27 0.28
C PHE A 11 44.77 -56.00 0.18
N LEU A 12 44.99 -55.21 1.25
CA LEU A 12 46.20 -54.39 1.46
C LEU A 12 46.41 -54.12 2.97
N LEU A 13 47.63 -53.82 3.42
CA LEU A 13 48.02 -53.78 4.85
C LEU A 13 49.17 -52.78 5.11
N ILE A 14 49.50 -52.54 6.39
CA ILE A 14 50.53 -51.59 6.94
C ILE A 14 50.02 -50.13 6.94
N ALA A 15 50.07 -49.33 8.01
CA ALA A 15 50.51 -49.50 9.40
C ALA A 15 49.35 -49.10 10.36
N GLY A 16 49.34 -49.31 11.68
CA GLY A 16 50.38 -49.78 12.59
C GLY A 16 50.41 -48.91 13.86
N GLY A 17 49.33 -48.93 14.64
CA GLY A 17 49.16 -48.10 15.85
C GLY A 17 48.05 -48.64 16.74
N SER A 18 48.40 -49.47 17.73
CA SER A 18 47.45 -50.12 18.63
C SER A 18 47.14 -49.26 19.85
N VAL A 19 45.96 -48.63 19.88
CA VAL A 19 45.37 -48.07 21.11
C VAL A 19 44.39 -49.08 21.67
N THR A 20 44.81 -49.80 22.71
CA THR A 20 43.95 -50.78 23.40
C THR A 20 42.95 -50.05 24.29
N ALA A 21 41.80 -49.69 23.75
CA ALA A 21 40.67 -49.20 24.52
C ALA A 21 40.11 -50.35 25.39
N GLN A 22 40.63 -50.47 26.62
CA GLN A 22 40.22 -51.50 27.57
C GLN A 22 38.84 -51.14 28.15
N PHE A 23 37.77 -51.57 27.48
CA PHE A 23 36.41 -51.49 27.98
C PHE A 23 36.26 -52.33 29.25
N VAL A 24 36.40 -51.70 30.42
CA VAL A 24 35.97 -52.26 31.70
C VAL A 24 34.45 -52.19 31.75
N HIS A 25 33.80 -53.33 31.49
CA HIS A 25 32.37 -53.49 31.63
C HIS A 25 32.08 -53.95 33.06
N GLU A 26 31.71 -53.02 33.95
CA GLU A 26 31.44 -53.35 35.35
C GLU A 26 30.18 -52.63 35.86
N SER A 27 29.40 -53.34 36.66
CA SER A 27 28.09 -52.94 37.17
C SER A 27 28.18 -52.36 38.58
N GLU A 28 27.27 -51.44 38.90
CA GLU A 28 26.77 -51.19 40.26
C GLU A 28 27.85 -50.93 41.35
N VAL A 29 28.36 -49.68 41.40
CA VAL A 29 29.10 -49.19 42.57
C VAL A 29 28.43 -47.93 43.13
N VAL A 30 27.65 -48.10 44.19
CA VAL A 30 27.17 -46.98 45.01
C VAL A 30 28.28 -46.56 45.98
N GLY A 31 28.76 -45.32 45.83
CA GLY A 31 29.41 -44.58 46.92
C GLY A 31 30.87 -44.92 47.23
N SER A 32 31.80 -44.46 46.39
CA SER A 32 33.11 -44.01 46.89
C SER A 32 33.63 -42.80 46.11
N SER A 33 34.30 -41.88 46.79
CA SER A 33 34.74 -40.60 46.22
C SER A 33 36.07 -40.73 45.48
N TYR A 34 36.03 -41.20 44.22
CA TYR A 34 37.20 -41.24 43.36
C TYR A 34 37.53 -39.84 42.81
N VAL A 35 38.43 -39.13 43.48
CA VAL A 35 39.00 -37.86 42.98
C VAL A 35 40.17 -38.19 42.05
N PRO A 36 40.11 -37.87 40.75
CA PRO A 36 41.24 -38.09 39.84
C PRO A 36 42.46 -37.28 40.30
N ALA A 37 43.64 -37.88 40.29
CA ALA A 37 44.86 -37.24 40.78
C ALA A 37 45.27 -36.05 39.89
N PHE A 38 45.19 -34.83 40.43
CA PHE A 38 45.60 -33.62 39.73
C PHE A 38 47.11 -33.64 39.43
N GLN A 39 47.49 -33.49 38.16
CA GLN A 39 48.87 -33.21 37.80
C GLN A 39 49.14 -31.70 37.92
N ASN A 40 50.22 -31.34 38.62
CA ASN A 40 50.80 -29.99 38.59
C ASN A 40 51.59 -29.86 37.28
N MET A 41 51.16 -28.97 36.39
CA MET A 41 51.87 -28.71 35.13
C MET A 41 52.92 -27.61 35.33
N THR A 42 54.19 -27.92 35.05
CA THR A 42 55.35 -27.10 35.41
C THR A 42 56.10 -26.57 34.20
N GLY A 43 55.76 -25.37 33.72
CA GLY A 43 56.48 -24.73 32.62
C GLY A 43 56.43 -23.20 32.59
N THR A 44 57.63 -22.60 32.53
CA THR A 44 57.99 -21.17 32.33
C THR A 44 57.40 -20.14 33.32
N ASN A 45 58.30 -19.31 33.87
CA ASN A 45 58.04 -18.12 34.69
C ASN A 45 56.93 -18.25 35.75
N ALA A 46 57.30 -18.73 36.94
CA ALA A 46 56.45 -18.65 38.13
C ALA A 46 56.03 -17.22 38.52
N ASN A 47 56.73 -16.21 38.00
CA ASN A 47 56.47 -14.79 38.18
C ASN A 47 55.55 -14.19 37.09
N ALA A 48 54.93 -15.00 36.23
CA ALA A 48 53.97 -14.55 35.21
C ALA A 48 52.51 -14.79 35.65
N THR A 49 51.63 -13.86 35.23
CA THR A 49 50.18 -14.03 35.32
C THR A 49 49.64 -14.46 33.95
N TYR A 50 48.97 -15.62 33.91
CA TYR A 50 48.26 -16.09 32.72
C TYR A 50 46.78 -15.74 32.81
N TYR A 51 46.20 -15.19 31.74
CA TYR A 51 44.83 -14.67 31.74
C TYR A 51 43.82 -15.61 31.07
N ALA A 52 44.23 -16.34 30.03
CA ALA A 52 43.39 -17.27 29.28
C ALA A 52 44.22 -18.40 28.64
N THR A 53 43.54 -19.48 28.24
CA THR A 53 44.14 -20.61 27.52
C THR A 53 43.13 -21.27 26.58
N ALA A 54 43.61 -21.72 25.42
CA ALA A 54 42.83 -22.41 24.40
C ALA A 54 43.59 -23.64 23.87
N TYR A 55 42.86 -24.59 23.28
CA TYR A 55 43.41 -25.78 22.65
C TYR A 55 43.08 -25.82 21.17
N GLY A 56 44.04 -26.20 20.34
CA GLY A 56 43.92 -26.19 18.89
C GLY A 56 45.18 -26.65 18.19
N ALA A 57 45.09 -27.05 16.91
CA ALA A 57 46.23 -27.59 16.14
C ALA A 57 47.01 -28.74 16.84
N GLY A 58 46.40 -29.43 17.81
CA GLY A 58 47.02 -30.46 18.65
C GLY A 58 47.68 -29.96 19.94
N VAL A 59 47.85 -28.65 20.12
CA VAL A 59 48.58 -28.01 21.24
C VAL A 59 47.67 -27.18 22.16
N TRP A 60 48.13 -26.94 23.39
CA TRP A 60 47.58 -25.89 24.24
C TRP A 60 48.38 -24.59 24.07
N ALA A 61 47.69 -23.45 24.06
CA ALA A 61 48.29 -22.13 24.12
C ALA A 61 47.70 -21.31 25.28
N LYS A 62 48.52 -20.48 25.93
CA LYS A 62 48.10 -19.57 27.01
C LYS A 62 48.75 -18.19 26.86
N VAL A 63 48.05 -17.15 27.29
CA VAL A 63 48.52 -15.76 27.17
C VAL A 63 48.90 -15.14 28.51
N ALA A 64 50.06 -14.49 28.52
CA ALA A 64 50.58 -13.65 29.61
C ALA A 64 51.05 -12.29 29.03
N GLY A 65 51.41 -11.38 29.93
CA GLY A 65 51.50 -9.94 29.63
C GLY A 65 52.62 -9.44 28.70
N SER A 66 53.26 -10.29 27.89
CA SER A 66 54.28 -9.85 26.91
C SER A 66 54.35 -10.73 25.66
N THR A 67 54.27 -12.05 25.80
CA THR A 67 54.25 -13.03 24.70
C THR A 67 53.27 -14.17 24.97
N PRO A 68 52.60 -14.72 23.93
CA PRO A 68 51.92 -16.00 24.01
C PRO A 68 52.91 -17.16 24.26
N VAL A 69 52.43 -18.20 24.95
CA VAL A 69 53.21 -19.38 25.36
C VAL A 69 52.43 -20.63 24.98
N TYR A 70 53.05 -21.60 24.32
CA TYR A 70 52.43 -22.86 23.90
C TYR A 70 52.99 -24.04 24.68
N SER A 71 52.27 -25.17 24.69
CA SER A 71 52.72 -26.41 25.31
C SER A 71 53.15 -27.44 24.26
N THR A 72 54.31 -28.04 24.51
CA THR A 72 54.94 -29.07 23.64
C THR A 72 54.45 -30.49 23.91
N ASN A 73 53.66 -30.72 24.97
CA ASN A 73 53.34 -32.07 25.46
C ASN A 73 51.93 -32.21 26.09
N GLY A 74 50.95 -31.43 25.62
CA GLY A 74 49.56 -31.55 26.07
C GLY A 74 49.21 -30.80 27.36
N GLY A 75 50.04 -29.82 27.76
CA GLY A 75 49.78 -28.86 28.83
C GLY A 75 50.85 -28.79 29.92
N GLN A 76 51.81 -29.74 29.96
CA GLN A 76 52.71 -29.93 31.09
C GLN A 76 53.93 -29.01 31.04
N ASP A 77 54.69 -29.09 29.94
CA ASP A 77 55.81 -28.19 29.61
C ASP A 77 55.28 -27.02 28.79
N TRP A 78 55.93 -25.87 28.89
CA TRP A 78 55.54 -24.63 28.21
C TRP A 78 56.75 -23.93 27.61
N VAL A 79 56.60 -23.44 26.38
CA VAL A 79 57.65 -22.79 25.57
C VAL A 79 57.08 -21.49 25.01
N ALA A 80 57.88 -20.41 25.02
CA ALA A 80 57.46 -19.12 24.45
C ALA A 80 57.26 -19.23 22.94
N GLY A 81 56.20 -18.63 22.42
CA GLY A 81 55.96 -18.52 20.98
C GLY A 81 57.04 -17.70 20.27
N THR A 82 57.30 -18.02 19.00
CA THR A 82 58.16 -17.18 18.14
C THR A 82 57.32 -16.05 17.57
N THR A 83 57.58 -14.83 18.02
CA THR A 83 56.81 -13.63 17.64
C THR A 83 57.58 -12.74 16.66
N ASN A 84 57.00 -12.47 15.48
CA ASN A 84 57.55 -11.47 14.54
C ASN A 84 57.24 -10.01 14.95
N VAL A 85 56.79 -9.78 16.19
CA VAL A 85 56.29 -8.51 16.70
C VAL A 85 56.70 -8.27 18.16
N THR A 86 57.01 -7.01 18.47
CA THR A 86 57.32 -6.52 19.82
C THR A 86 56.17 -6.77 20.81
N ALA A 87 56.53 -7.05 22.06
CA ALA A 87 55.65 -7.47 23.14
C ALA A 87 54.43 -6.56 23.42
N GLY A 88 53.37 -7.16 23.95
CA GLY A 88 52.15 -6.51 24.43
C GLY A 88 51.37 -7.42 25.37
N GLN A 89 50.42 -6.86 26.14
CA GLN A 89 49.70 -7.61 27.18
C GLN A 89 48.42 -8.27 26.66
N TYR A 90 48.52 -9.54 26.27
CA TYR A 90 47.38 -10.35 25.82
C TYR A 90 46.55 -10.88 26.99
N PHE A 91 45.23 -10.68 26.90
CA PHE A 91 44.27 -10.92 27.99
C PHE A 91 43.33 -12.10 27.70
N ASN A 92 42.96 -12.34 26.43
CA ASN A 92 42.23 -13.55 26.05
C ASN A 92 42.91 -14.27 24.88
N ILE A 93 42.63 -15.57 24.77
CA ILE A 93 43.02 -16.41 23.62
C ILE A 93 41.92 -17.42 23.37
N GLU A 94 41.46 -17.52 22.12
CA GLU A 94 40.51 -18.53 21.67
C GLU A 94 41.07 -19.29 20.45
N PHE A 95 40.52 -20.47 20.18
CA PHE A 95 40.80 -21.23 18.96
C PHE A 95 39.50 -21.42 18.17
N VAL A 96 39.40 -20.71 17.05
CA VAL A 96 38.26 -20.73 16.12
C VAL A 96 38.82 -20.80 14.69
N THR A 97 38.02 -21.15 13.68
CA THR A 97 38.47 -21.22 12.26
C THR A 97 39.78 -21.98 12.00
N ASN A 98 40.09 -22.99 12.84
CA ASN A 98 41.36 -23.72 12.87
C ASN A 98 42.61 -22.83 13.09
N ARG A 99 42.46 -21.76 13.89
CA ARG A 99 43.45 -20.72 14.14
C ARG A 99 43.32 -20.18 15.56
N PHE A 100 44.45 -19.99 16.25
CA PHE A 100 44.46 -19.28 17.52
C PHE A 100 44.37 -17.77 17.28
N PHE A 101 43.61 -17.07 18.14
CA PHE A 101 43.54 -15.61 18.17
C PHE A 101 43.83 -15.11 19.58
N ALA A 102 44.87 -14.29 19.73
CA ALA A 102 45.24 -13.64 20.99
C ALA A 102 44.81 -12.17 20.97
N LEU A 103 44.03 -11.77 21.99
CA LEU A 103 43.38 -10.48 22.11
C LEU A 103 44.09 -9.62 23.16
N CYS A 104 44.43 -8.38 22.81
CA CYS A 104 45.23 -7.51 23.66
C CYS A 104 44.41 -6.60 24.58
N SER A 105 44.95 -6.35 25.76
CA SER A 105 44.50 -5.30 26.67
C SER A 105 44.95 -3.90 26.23
N THR A 106 44.59 -2.88 27.00
CA THR A 106 44.89 -1.46 26.79
C THR A 106 46.38 -1.09 26.77
N PHE A 107 47.31 -2.06 26.83
CA PHE A 107 48.76 -1.85 26.90
C PHE A 107 49.51 -2.35 25.65
N CYS A 108 48.80 -2.57 24.53
CA CYS A 108 49.41 -2.86 23.23
C CYS A 108 49.83 -1.59 22.46
N THR A 109 50.81 -1.74 21.57
CA THR A 109 51.03 -0.77 20.48
C THR A 109 49.83 -0.77 19.54
N ALA A 110 49.39 0.40 19.08
CA ALA A 110 48.32 0.52 18.09
C ALA A 110 48.63 -0.30 16.81
N GLY A 111 47.63 -1.04 16.33
CA GLY A 111 47.77 -1.94 15.17
C GLY A 111 48.26 -3.36 15.55
N ARG A 112 48.23 -3.72 16.84
CA ARG A 112 48.59 -5.05 17.36
C ARG A 112 47.57 -5.60 18.37
N GLN A 113 46.34 -5.12 18.30
CA GLN A 113 45.24 -5.50 19.20
C GLN A 113 44.88 -7.00 19.10
N ILE A 114 45.12 -7.60 17.93
CA ILE A 114 44.87 -9.01 17.65
C ILE A 114 46.13 -9.62 17.02
N GLN A 115 46.58 -10.75 17.54
CA GLN A 115 47.51 -11.65 16.85
C GLN A 115 46.83 -12.98 16.54
N TYR A 116 47.31 -13.67 15.51
CA TYR A 116 46.85 -15.00 15.15
C TYR A 116 48.01 -15.97 14.90
N SER A 117 47.70 -17.27 15.00
CA SER A 117 48.65 -18.37 14.81
C SER A 117 47.92 -19.64 14.36
N ASP A 118 48.39 -20.27 13.28
CA ASP A 118 47.82 -21.53 12.77
C ASP A 118 48.33 -22.78 13.50
N ASP A 119 49.47 -22.66 14.20
CA ASP A 119 50.19 -23.74 14.87
C ASP A 119 50.29 -23.55 16.41
N GLY A 120 49.86 -22.40 16.93
CA GLY A 120 50.02 -21.98 18.33
C GLY A 120 51.44 -21.52 18.70
N MET A 121 52.41 -21.73 17.81
CA MET A 121 53.85 -21.53 18.06
C MET A 121 54.38 -20.26 17.39
N THR A 122 53.90 -19.97 16.18
CA THR A 122 54.35 -18.89 15.30
C THR A 122 53.27 -17.82 15.22
N TRP A 123 53.56 -16.62 15.71
CA TRP A 123 52.54 -15.59 15.92
C TRP A 123 52.71 -14.37 15.00
N THR A 124 51.61 -14.02 14.33
CA THR A 124 51.51 -12.93 13.34
C THR A 124 50.50 -11.89 13.84
N ALA A 125 50.82 -10.60 13.76
CA ALA A 125 49.84 -9.55 14.06
C ALA A 125 48.83 -9.39 12.91
N ALA A 126 47.54 -9.29 13.24
CA ALA A 126 46.50 -8.98 12.28
C ALA A 126 46.53 -7.49 11.88
N ASN A 127 46.08 -7.17 10.67
CA ASN A 127 45.93 -5.80 10.22
C ASN A 127 44.67 -5.18 10.84
N VAL A 128 44.85 -4.46 11.96
CA VAL A 128 43.78 -3.77 12.70
C VAL A 128 43.87 -2.25 12.46
N PRO A 129 42.77 -1.56 12.06
CA PRO A 129 42.81 -0.14 11.74
C PRO A 129 43.23 0.76 12.91
N THR A 130 44.18 1.66 12.65
CA THR A 130 44.84 2.52 13.65
C THR A 130 44.39 3.98 13.64
N THR A 131 43.65 4.42 12.61
CA THR A 131 43.24 5.83 12.43
C THR A 131 42.19 6.31 13.44
N ASN A 132 41.47 5.39 14.08
CA ASN A 132 40.54 5.69 15.16
C ASN A 132 41.20 5.42 16.52
N VAL A 133 41.59 6.49 17.21
CA VAL A 133 42.24 6.46 18.55
C VAL A 133 41.63 5.43 19.52
N PRO A 134 40.29 5.29 19.64
CA PRO A 134 39.70 4.35 20.61
C PRO A 134 40.04 2.88 20.42
N VAL A 135 40.50 2.46 19.23
CA VAL A 135 40.87 1.05 18.98
C VAL A 135 42.23 0.73 19.60
N ALA A 136 43.11 1.73 19.79
CA ALA A 136 44.38 1.57 20.50
C ALA A 136 44.20 1.44 22.02
N ASP A 137 43.28 2.21 22.59
CA ASP A 137 43.12 2.37 24.05
C ASP A 137 42.18 1.33 24.70
N ALA A 138 41.60 0.39 23.92
CA ALA A 138 40.57 -0.56 24.35
C ALA A 138 41.11 -1.92 24.84
N GLN A 139 40.41 -2.56 25.78
CA GLN A 139 40.68 -3.95 26.17
C GLN A 139 39.83 -4.89 25.31
N TRP A 140 40.47 -5.67 24.44
CA TRP A 140 39.81 -6.70 23.64
C TRP A 140 39.66 -7.97 24.48
N ASN A 141 38.43 -8.38 24.70
CA ASN A 141 38.07 -9.39 25.70
C ASN A 141 37.83 -10.76 25.09
N ASP A 142 37.25 -10.84 23.90
CA ASP A 142 36.76 -12.10 23.35
C ASP A 142 36.57 -12.08 21.82
N VAL A 143 36.47 -13.26 21.20
CA VAL A 143 36.28 -13.45 19.75
C VAL A 143 35.50 -14.73 19.43
N ALA A 144 34.47 -14.60 18.59
CA ALA A 144 33.67 -15.72 18.08
C ALA A 144 33.72 -15.82 16.55
N TYR A 145 33.43 -17.01 16.03
CA TYR A 145 33.23 -17.28 14.60
C TYR A 145 31.83 -17.82 14.32
N GLY A 146 31.21 -17.35 13.23
CA GLY A 146 29.92 -17.85 12.75
C GLY A 146 29.52 -17.19 11.43
N ASN A 147 28.64 -17.83 10.66
CA ASN A 147 28.18 -17.34 9.35
C ASN A 147 29.30 -16.83 8.41
N GLY A 148 30.45 -17.51 8.43
CA GLY A 148 31.62 -17.16 7.60
C GLY A 148 32.47 -16.00 8.11
N VAL A 149 32.16 -15.40 9.26
CA VAL A 149 32.84 -14.20 9.78
C VAL A 149 33.30 -14.34 11.22
N LEU A 150 34.38 -13.63 11.56
CA LEU A 150 34.89 -13.46 12.91
C LEU A 150 34.38 -12.14 13.48
N VAL A 151 34.00 -12.15 14.76
CA VAL A 151 33.57 -10.97 15.53
C VAL A 151 34.36 -10.92 16.83
N ALA A 152 35.15 -9.87 17.03
CA ALA A 152 35.90 -9.61 18.25
C ALA A 152 35.33 -8.39 19.00
N VAL A 153 35.34 -8.44 20.34
CA VAL A 153 34.63 -7.48 21.20
C VAL A 153 35.52 -6.89 22.32
N SER A 154 35.19 -5.69 22.77
CA SER A 154 35.98 -4.94 23.76
C SER A 154 35.17 -4.17 24.82
N SER A 155 35.83 -3.90 25.95
CA SER A 155 35.33 -3.02 27.01
C SER A 155 36.44 -2.08 27.53
N GLY A 156 36.05 -1.04 28.26
CA GLY A 156 36.97 -0.09 28.91
C GLY A 156 37.77 0.81 27.95
N MET A 157 38.39 1.85 28.49
CA MET A 157 39.37 2.66 27.77
C MET A 157 40.25 3.43 28.76
N LEU A 158 41.55 3.54 28.49
CA LEU A 158 42.45 4.34 29.33
C LEU A 158 42.16 5.85 29.25
N SER A 159 41.67 6.33 28.10
CA SER A 159 41.41 7.74 27.81
C SER A 159 40.03 8.24 28.26
N GLY A 160 39.20 7.40 28.88
CA GLY A 160 37.88 7.79 29.41
C GLY A 160 36.84 8.19 28.35
N ASN A 161 37.12 8.04 27.06
CA ASN A 161 36.20 8.37 25.98
C ASN A 161 35.09 7.32 25.86
N GLU A 162 33.82 7.73 25.94
CA GLU A 162 32.67 6.81 25.88
C GLU A 162 32.17 6.54 24.44
N THR A 163 32.59 7.34 23.44
CA THR A 163 32.00 7.42 22.09
C THR A 163 32.46 6.34 21.08
N ALA A 164 32.96 5.20 21.55
CA ALA A 164 33.77 4.30 20.74
C ALA A 164 33.11 2.99 20.30
N ASN A 165 33.32 2.64 19.02
CA ASN A 165 32.99 1.33 18.46
C ASN A 165 33.77 0.23 19.16
N ARG A 166 33.07 -0.79 19.67
CA ARG A 166 33.65 -1.90 20.46
C ARG A 166 33.78 -3.21 19.72
N ILE A 167 33.38 -3.24 18.46
CA ILE A 167 33.25 -4.46 17.65
C ILE A 167 34.18 -4.36 16.44
N LEU A 168 35.04 -5.37 16.28
CA LEU A 168 35.83 -5.62 15.08
C LEU A 168 35.27 -6.85 14.37
N ARG A 169 35.21 -6.82 13.04
CA ARG A 169 34.74 -7.92 12.19
C ARG A 169 35.79 -8.29 11.16
N SER A 170 35.92 -9.57 10.84
CA SER A 170 36.79 -10.07 9.76
C SER A 170 36.08 -11.12 8.91
N THR A 171 36.35 -11.09 7.61
CA THR A 171 35.85 -12.03 6.58
C THR A 171 36.97 -12.87 5.96
N ASP A 172 38.23 -12.68 6.37
CA ASP A 172 39.43 -13.25 5.73
C ASP A 172 40.23 -14.18 6.67
N ASN A 173 39.51 -14.86 7.57
CA ASN A 173 40.06 -15.65 8.66
C ASN A 173 40.98 -14.81 9.60
N GLY A 174 40.61 -13.56 9.85
CA GLY A 174 41.21 -12.71 10.89
C GLY A 174 42.56 -12.13 10.52
N ALA A 175 42.92 -12.12 9.23
CA ALA A 175 44.14 -11.49 8.74
C ALA A 175 43.99 -9.96 8.66
N THR A 176 42.83 -9.47 8.25
CA THR A 176 42.43 -8.05 8.32
C THR A 176 41.12 -7.89 9.08
N TRP A 177 40.97 -6.75 9.77
CA TRP A 177 39.78 -6.46 10.59
C TRP A 177 39.19 -5.10 10.24
N GLN A 178 37.88 -4.98 10.38
CA GLN A 178 37.11 -3.77 10.10
C GLN A 178 36.29 -3.36 11.32
N ILE A 179 36.39 -2.08 11.70
CA ILE A 179 35.62 -1.50 12.79
C ILE A 179 34.14 -1.47 12.39
N GLN A 180 33.28 -2.09 13.18
CA GLN A 180 31.83 -2.00 12.97
C GLN A 180 31.28 -0.83 13.78
N THR A 181 30.70 0.14 13.08
CA THR A 181 29.87 1.18 13.70
C THR A 181 28.55 0.56 14.13
N LEU A 182 28.26 0.58 15.43
CA LEU A 182 26.93 0.20 15.90
C LEU A 182 25.89 1.14 15.26
N PRO A 183 24.83 0.61 14.60
CA PRO A 183 23.70 1.42 14.19
C PRO A 183 23.11 2.18 15.39
N GLN A 184 22.45 3.32 15.13
CA GLN A 184 21.73 4.03 16.19
C GLN A 184 20.61 3.12 16.70
N ILE A 185 20.79 2.53 17.89
CA ILE A 185 19.73 1.80 18.58
C ILE A 185 18.63 2.83 18.85
N ASN A 186 17.44 2.58 18.30
CA ASN A 186 16.36 3.56 18.16
C ASN A 186 16.11 4.36 19.46
N SER A 187 15.92 5.67 19.28
CA SER A 187 15.52 6.69 20.27
C SER A 187 16.48 7.11 21.41
N PHE A 188 17.75 6.68 21.46
CA PHE A 188 18.72 7.24 22.43
C PHE A 188 20.11 7.57 21.84
N PRO A 189 20.65 8.80 22.03
CA PRO A 189 21.96 9.17 21.53
C PRO A 189 23.09 8.49 22.33
N GLN A 190 23.99 7.80 21.61
CA GLN A 190 25.37 7.46 22.05
C GLN A 190 25.52 6.89 23.47
N THR A 191 24.66 5.94 23.89
CA THR A 191 24.80 5.30 25.22
C THR A 191 25.70 4.06 25.20
N PHE A 192 26.93 4.26 25.68
CA PHE A 192 28.00 3.29 25.99
C PHE A 192 27.62 1.80 26.01
N VAL A 193 28.28 1.02 25.14
CA VAL A 193 28.33 -0.46 25.21
C VAL A 193 29.73 -0.87 25.68
N ALA A 194 29.79 -1.76 26.66
CA ALA A 194 31.00 -2.42 27.12
C ALA A 194 30.79 -3.93 27.00
N ALA A 195 31.45 -4.54 26.02
CA ALA A 195 31.27 -5.94 25.65
C ALA A 195 32.36 -6.80 26.30
N ASN A 196 31.96 -7.76 27.11
CA ASN A 196 32.86 -8.59 27.92
C ASN A 196 33.12 -9.97 27.30
N ALA A 197 32.13 -10.54 26.59
CA ALA A 197 32.28 -11.80 25.86
C ALA A 197 31.32 -11.90 24.67
N VAL A 198 31.59 -12.82 23.74
CA VAL A 198 30.76 -13.10 22.57
C VAL A 198 30.82 -14.59 22.22
N VAL A 199 29.65 -15.20 21.97
CA VAL A 199 29.55 -16.57 21.46
C VAL A 199 28.70 -16.58 20.19
N PHE A 200 28.87 -17.59 19.34
CA PHE A 200 27.97 -17.84 18.23
C PHE A 200 27.10 -19.07 18.50
N ALA A 201 25.77 -18.92 18.43
CA ALA A 201 24.78 -19.98 18.65
C ALA A 201 23.50 -19.69 17.85
N ASN A 202 22.79 -20.73 17.40
CA ASN A 202 21.53 -20.63 16.65
C ASN A 202 21.55 -19.56 15.53
N GLY A 203 22.59 -19.58 14.69
CA GLY A 203 22.73 -18.65 13.56
C GLY A 203 23.07 -17.20 13.93
N GLN A 204 23.30 -16.89 15.21
CA GLN A 204 23.55 -15.53 15.71
C GLN A 204 24.79 -15.45 16.60
N PHE A 205 25.49 -14.33 16.53
CA PHE A 205 26.38 -13.85 17.59
C PHE A 205 25.55 -13.32 18.75
N ILE A 206 25.84 -13.78 19.97
CA ILE A 206 25.31 -13.26 21.22
C ILE A 206 26.45 -12.62 21.99
N LEU A 207 26.45 -11.29 22.05
CA LEU A 207 27.41 -10.47 22.76
C LEU A 207 26.84 -10.13 24.14
N VAL A 208 27.62 -10.36 25.20
CA VAL A 208 27.25 -10.01 26.58
C VAL A 208 28.21 -9.00 27.20
N GLY A 209 27.69 -8.20 28.13
CA GLY A 209 28.43 -7.10 28.73
C GLY A 209 27.52 -6.27 29.63
N ASN A 210 27.56 -4.93 29.50
CA ASN A 210 26.56 -4.06 30.12
C ASN A 210 25.17 -4.10 29.45
N ARG A 211 25.04 -4.83 28.32
CA ARG A 211 23.80 -5.20 27.63
C ARG A 211 23.99 -6.60 27.02
N THR A 212 22.91 -7.24 26.56
CA THR A 212 22.99 -8.38 25.65
C THR A 212 22.58 -7.93 24.25
N LEU A 213 23.45 -8.11 23.26
CA LEU A 213 23.17 -7.79 21.85
C LEU A 213 23.21 -9.07 21.01
N THR A 214 22.29 -9.19 20.04
CA THR A 214 22.27 -10.30 19.07
C THR A 214 22.44 -9.81 17.64
N SER A 215 23.10 -10.61 16.79
CA SER A 215 23.37 -10.28 15.38
C SER A 215 23.59 -11.53 14.54
N SER A 216 23.01 -11.64 13.35
CA SER A 216 23.27 -12.75 12.42
C SER A 216 24.49 -12.51 11.51
N ASP A 217 24.83 -11.25 11.25
CA ASP A 217 25.83 -10.84 10.26
C ASP A 217 27.12 -10.25 10.88
N GLY A 218 27.11 -9.92 12.17
CA GLY A 218 28.17 -9.20 12.89
C GLY A 218 28.17 -7.68 12.68
N ILE A 219 27.16 -7.14 11.97
CA ILE A 219 27.04 -5.73 11.55
C ILE A 219 25.77 -5.10 12.16
N THR A 220 24.64 -5.79 12.00
CA THR A 220 23.32 -5.38 12.45
C THR A 220 23.06 -5.99 13.82
N TRP A 221 22.94 -5.15 14.86
CA TRP A 221 22.84 -5.59 16.27
C TRP A 221 21.52 -5.19 16.92
N THR A 222 20.74 -6.17 17.36
CA THR A 222 19.50 -5.99 18.12
C THR A 222 19.80 -5.99 19.62
N ASN A 223 19.20 -5.06 20.38
CA ASN A 223 19.43 -4.94 21.82
C ASN A 223 18.36 -5.66 22.65
N SER A 224 18.79 -6.61 23.47
CA SER A 224 18.01 -7.23 24.55
C SER A 224 18.52 -6.71 25.91
N ASN A 225 17.75 -5.82 26.54
CA ASN A 225 18.15 -5.20 27.81
C ASN A 225 18.30 -6.28 28.91
N SER A 226 19.52 -6.46 29.42
CA SER A 226 19.88 -7.49 30.39
C SER A 226 20.53 -6.91 31.64
N THR A 227 20.69 -7.75 32.67
CA THR A 227 21.69 -7.51 33.72
C THR A 227 23.11 -7.52 33.14
N PHE A 228 24.06 -6.94 33.87
CA PHE A 228 25.48 -6.93 33.51
C PHE A 228 26.08 -8.34 33.58
N LEU A 229 26.69 -8.81 32.49
CA LEU A 229 27.25 -10.15 32.32
C LEU A 229 28.73 -10.07 31.90
N ASN A 230 29.53 -11.06 32.32
CA ASN A 230 30.99 -11.02 32.21
C ASN A 230 31.61 -12.06 31.25
N ASP A 231 30.98 -13.22 31.11
CA ASP A 231 31.42 -14.28 30.18
C ASP A 231 30.21 -15.17 29.83
N ILE A 232 30.25 -15.83 28.68
CA ILE A 232 29.16 -16.64 28.13
C ILE A 232 29.70 -17.91 27.47
N ALA A 233 28.97 -19.01 27.59
CA ALA A 233 29.22 -20.23 26.84
C ALA A 233 27.92 -20.76 26.23
N PHE A 234 28.05 -21.45 25.09
CA PHE A 234 27.00 -22.22 24.44
C PHE A 234 27.34 -23.72 24.51
N GLY A 235 26.32 -24.55 24.71
CA GLY A 235 26.40 -26.00 24.75
C GLY A 235 25.06 -26.60 25.15
N ASN A 236 24.81 -27.87 24.83
CA ASN A 236 23.58 -28.59 25.21
C ASN A 236 22.27 -27.79 24.95
N GLY A 237 22.16 -27.11 23.80
CA GLY A 237 20.99 -26.29 23.45
C GLY A 237 20.73 -25.06 24.33
N VAL A 238 21.62 -24.71 25.27
CA VAL A 238 21.44 -23.59 26.20
C VAL A 238 22.60 -22.59 26.17
N LEU A 239 22.30 -21.33 26.47
CA LEU A 239 23.31 -20.33 26.80
C LEU A 239 23.41 -20.19 28.32
N LEU A 240 24.62 -20.33 28.86
CA LEU A 240 24.94 -19.99 30.24
C LEU A 240 25.90 -18.81 30.28
N ALA A 241 25.58 -17.80 31.08
CA ALA A 241 26.40 -16.61 31.27
C ALA A 241 26.63 -16.32 32.76
N ILE A 242 27.78 -15.73 33.10
CA ILE A 242 28.17 -15.44 34.49
C ILE A 242 28.10 -13.94 34.81
N MET A 243 27.77 -13.63 36.06
CA MET A 243 27.68 -12.28 36.62
C MET A 243 28.58 -12.15 37.85
N THR A 244 29.26 -11.01 37.99
CA THR A 244 30.23 -10.78 39.07
C THR A 244 30.01 -9.40 39.67
N THR A 245 29.33 -9.32 40.82
CA THR A 245 29.08 -8.07 41.56
C THR A 245 29.48 -8.22 43.03
N GLY A 246 29.91 -7.12 43.65
CA GLY A 246 30.37 -7.10 45.05
C GLY A 246 29.27 -7.23 46.12
N ASN A 247 28.04 -7.57 45.74
CA ASN A 247 26.86 -7.64 46.60
C ASN A 247 26.10 -8.99 46.55
N GLY A 248 26.66 -10.01 45.88
CA GLY A 248 26.45 -11.42 46.25
C GLY A 248 25.03 -11.97 46.09
N SER A 249 24.46 -11.96 44.88
CA SER A 249 23.26 -12.75 44.55
C SER A 249 23.27 -13.18 43.09
N ASN A 250 23.12 -14.48 42.84
CA ASN A 250 23.03 -15.15 41.52
C ASN A 250 24.15 -14.81 40.53
N HIS A 251 25.22 -15.62 40.52
CA HIS A 251 26.38 -15.43 39.62
C HIS A 251 26.29 -16.23 38.31
N LEU A 252 25.19 -16.96 38.07
CA LEU A 252 24.95 -17.76 36.87
C LEU A 252 23.54 -17.47 36.33
N TYR A 253 23.45 -17.25 35.02
CA TYR A 253 22.22 -16.98 34.28
C TYR A 253 22.09 -17.95 33.11
N ARG A 254 20.86 -18.34 32.79
CA ARG A 254 20.50 -19.31 31.75
C ARG A 254 19.49 -18.72 30.77
N SER A 255 19.75 -18.86 29.47
CA SER A 255 18.81 -18.53 28.39
C SER A 255 18.55 -19.74 27.51
N THR A 256 17.29 -19.93 27.13
CA THR A 256 16.80 -20.92 26.15
C THR A 256 16.17 -20.26 24.92
N ASN A 257 16.28 -18.94 24.81
CA ASN A 257 15.79 -18.13 23.70
C ASN A 257 16.91 -17.20 23.19
N TRP A 258 18.12 -17.76 23.08
CA TRP A 258 19.25 -17.19 22.36
C TRP A 258 19.67 -15.79 22.85
N GLY A 259 19.61 -15.57 24.16
CA GLY A 259 19.99 -14.32 24.83
C GLY A 259 18.86 -13.30 24.96
N SER A 260 17.73 -13.51 24.29
CA SER A 260 16.57 -12.58 24.29
C SER A 260 15.96 -12.40 25.69
N SER A 261 16.05 -13.41 26.56
CA SER A 261 15.82 -13.27 27.99
C SER A 261 16.73 -14.18 28.82
N TRP A 262 16.95 -13.80 30.07
CA TRP A 262 17.84 -14.49 31.00
C TRP A 262 17.13 -14.84 32.30
N SER A 263 17.18 -16.11 32.69
CA SER A 263 16.72 -16.62 33.98
C SER A 263 17.90 -16.77 34.94
N ALA A 264 17.77 -16.34 36.19
CA ALA A 264 18.82 -16.50 37.19
C ALA A 264 18.83 -17.93 37.73
N VAL A 265 19.99 -18.60 37.73
CA VAL A 265 20.15 -19.95 38.30
C VAL A 265 20.35 -19.82 39.80
N THR A 266 19.26 -19.96 40.56
CA THR A 266 19.26 -19.88 42.02
C THR A 266 19.75 -21.18 42.64
N HIS A 267 20.80 -21.12 43.48
CA HIS A 267 21.26 -22.27 44.26
C HIS A 267 21.78 -21.86 45.64
N PRO A 268 21.26 -22.43 46.75
CA PRO A 268 21.52 -21.94 48.11
C PRO A 268 22.98 -22.11 48.57
N SER A 269 23.75 -22.99 47.92
CA SER A 269 25.12 -23.32 48.29
C SER A 269 26.21 -22.57 47.51
N LEU A 270 25.87 -21.62 46.63
CA LEU A 270 26.87 -20.99 45.75
C LEU A 270 27.97 -20.26 46.53
N GLY A 271 27.69 -19.72 47.73
CA GLY A 271 28.71 -19.48 48.79
C GLY A 271 29.87 -18.51 48.49
N ILE A 272 29.89 -17.87 47.32
CA ILE A 272 30.97 -17.06 46.77
C ILE A 272 30.79 -15.57 47.11
N SER A 273 30.69 -15.25 48.40
CA SER A 273 30.32 -13.91 48.89
C SER A 273 31.35 -12.79 48.69
N THR A 274 32.57 -13.10 48.23
CA THR A 274 33.68 -12.11 48.12
C THR A 274 34.65 -12.30 46.95
N GLN A 275 34.42 -13.24 46.01
CA GLN A 275 35.43 -13.61 45.00
C GLN A 275 34.97 -13.41 43.55
N TYR A 276 35.92 -13.02 42.70
CA TYR A 276 35.71 -12.88 41.26
C TYR A 276 35.48 -14.24 40.60
N VAL A 277 34.37 -14.35 39.86
CA VAL A 277 34.13 -15.36 38.82
C VAL A 277 34.58 -14.73 37.50
N HIS A 278 35.43 -15.43 36.73
CA HIS A 278 36.12 -14.85 35.56
C HIS A 278 35.84 -15.56 34.22
N ARG A 279 35.55 -16.87 34.24
CA ARG A 279 35.32 -17.66 33.02
C ARG A 279 34.25 -18.75 33.20
N ILE A 280 33.56 -19.06 32.10
CA ILE A 280 32.72 -20.25 31.89
C ILE A 280 33.09 -20.86 30.53
N ARG A 281 33.29 -22.18 30.45
CA ARG A 281 33.53 -22.88 29.18
C ARG A 281 32.71 -24.17 29.13
N PHE A 282 32.26 -24.51 27.93
CA PHE A 282 31.57 -25.77 27.65
C PHE A 282 32.54 -26.82 27.09
N GLY A 283 32.33 -28.09 27.43
CA GLY A 283 33.16 -29.19 26.97
C GLY A 283 32.75 -30.53 27.59
N ASN A 284 32.90 -31.63 26.83
CA ASN A 284 32.55 -32.98 27.26
C ASN A 284 31.12 -33.09 27.87
N GLY A 285 30.13 -32.46 27.22
CA GLY A 285 28.74 -32.47 27.66
C GLY A 285 28.41 -31.63 28.90
N VAL A 286 29.37 -30.87 29.46
CA VAL A 286 29.14 -30.02 30.64
C VAL A 286 29.68 -28.60 30.47
N PHE A 287 29.08 -27.67 31.20
CA PHE A 287 29.64 -26.35 31.48
C PHE A 287 30.48 -26.42 32.76
N LEU A 288 31.67 -25.83 32.71
CA LEU A 288 32.54 -25.62 33.86
C LEU A 288 32.71 -24.11 34.10
N PHE A 289 32.45 -23.67 35.33
CA PHE A 289 32.60 -22.29 35.77
C PHE A 289 33.12 -22.24 37.21
N GLY A 290 33.69 -21.12 37.66
CA GLY A 290 34.31 -21.05 38.98
C GLY A 290 34.74 -19.66 39.45
N SER A 291 34.92 -19.54 40.78
CA SER A 291 35.60 -18.41 41.39
C SER A 291 37.12 -18.56 41.25
N SER A 292 37.85 -17.54 41.70
CA SER A 292 39.31 -17.54 41.75
C SER A 292 39.94 -18.73 42.50
N THR A 293 39.20 -19.52 43.29
CA THR A 293 39.73 -20.70 44.01
C THR A 293 38.93 -22.00 43.86
N ARG A 294 37.72 -21.98 43.29
CA ARG A 294 36.84 -23.18 43.21
C ARG A 294 36.03 -23.26 41.91
N PHE A 295 35.86 -24.47 41.39
CA PHE A 295 35.05 -24.76 40.18
C PHE A 295 33.88 -25.71 40.45
N VAL A 296 32.85 -25.65 39.59
CA VAL A 296 31.61 -26.46 39.62
C VAL A 296 31.20 -26.85 38.19
N THR A 297 30.72 -28.08 37.98
CA THR A 297 30.08 -28.49 36.71
C THR A 297 28.56 -28.37 36.75
N THR A 298 27.97 -28.15 35.58
CA THR A 298 26.54 -28.35 35.33
C THR A 298 26.33 -28.82 33.89
N VAL A 299 25.38 -29.72 33.66
CA VAL A 299 25.00 -30.11 32.29
C VAL A 299 24.28 -28.96 31.60
N ASN A 300 23.36 -28.27 32.28
CA ASN A 300 22.38 -27.37 31.65
C ASN A 300 21.99 -26.13 32.46
N GLY A 301 22.63 -25.87 33.60
CA GLY A 301 22.22 -24.80 34.54
C GLY A 301 20.90 -25.08 35.27
N THR A 302 20.32 -26.26 35.13
CA THR A 302 19.11 -26.72 35.83
C THR A 302 19.43 -27.53 37.09
N SER A 303 20.57 -28.22 37.09
CA SER A 303 21.15 -28.91 38.24
C SER A 303 22.65 -28.63 38.30
N LEU A 304 23.14 -28.18 39.45
CA LEU A 304 24.58 -28.18 39.73
C LEU A 304 24.98 -29.57 40.24
N SER A 305 26.20 -30.00 39.97
CA SER A 305 26.79 -31.16 40.65
C SER A 305 26.63 -31.01 42.18
N SER A 306 26.26 -32.07 42.90
CA SER A 306 25.86 -31.97 44.31
C SER A 306 26.86 -31.18 45.17
N ALA A 307 26.34 -30.27 46.00
CA ALA A 307 27.07 -29.11 46.55
C ALA A 307 28.29 -29.42 47.44
N THR A 308 28.59 -30.68 47.69
CA THR A 308 29.81 -31.16 48.36
C THR A 308 31.04 -31.19 47.43
N ASN A 309 30.86 -31.33 46.11
CA ASN A 309 31.97 -31.53 45.16
C ASN A 309 32.56 -30.22 44.59
N TRP A 310 32.79 -29.21 45.43
CA TRP A 310 33.51 -28.00 45.03
C TRP A 310 34.98 -28.30 44.74
N LEU A 311 35.41 -28.15 43.49
CA LEU A 311 36.77 -28.43 43.07
C LEU A 311 37.71 -27.29 43.51
N THR A 312 38.29 -27.41 44.71
CA THR A 312 39.19 -26.39 45.29
C THR A 312 40.63 -26.63 44.82
N LEU A 313 41.18 -25.73 44.01
CA LEU A 313 42.44 -25.96 43.27
C LEU A 313 43.68 -25.27 43.85
N GLY A 314 43.60 -24.74 45.06
CA GLY A 314 44.68 -24.05 45.77
C GLY A 314 44.23 -22.74 46.41
N SER A 315 45.19 -22.02 47.00
CA SER A 315 44.95 -20.72 47.67
C SER A 315 45.20 -19.49 46.79
N GLY A 316 45.84 -19.63 45.63
CA GLY A 316 46.06 -18.54 44.68
C GLY A 316 44.95 -18.40 43.64
N GLN A 317 44.95 -17.30 42.89
CA GLN A 317 43.88 -16.98 41.93
C GLN A 317 44.02 -17.72 40.58
N TRP A 318 42.94 -18.38 40.17
CA TRP A 318 42.70 -18.85 38.80
C TRP A 318 42.04 -17.73 37.99
N ARG A 319 42.43 -17.59 36.72
CA ARG A 319 41.96 -16.50 35.82
C ARG A 319 41.40 -17.01 34.51
N GLY A 320 42.15 -17.89 33.84
CA GLY A 320 41.78 -18.46 32.55
C GLY A 320 41.24 -19.87 32.67
N LEU A 321 40.33 -20.23 31.77
CA LEU A 321 39.78 -21.57 31.59
C LEU A 321 39.63 -21.85 30.10
N GLY A 322 39.99 -23.05 29.66
CA GLY A 322 39.75 -23.55 28.30
C GLY A 322 39.37 -25.03 28.31
N PHE A 323 38.92 -25.55 27.17
CA PHE A 323 38.60 -26.97 26.96
C PHE A 323 39.28 -27.50 25.70
N GLY A 324 39.76 -28.74 25.74
CA GLY A 324 40.39 -29.42 24.61
C GLY A 324 41.13 -30.68 24.99
N ALA A 325 41.53 -31.51 24.02
CA ALA A 325 42.09 -32.85 24.27
C ALA A 325 41.25 -33.72 25.23
N GLY A 326 39.93 -33.53 25.27
CA GLY A 326 39.00 -34.22 26.18
C GLY A 326 39.00 -33.72 27.64
N GLN A 327 39.72 -32.65 27.96
CA GLN A 327 39.91 -32.13 29.32
C GLN A 327 39.71 -30.62 29.42
N PHE A 328 39.35 -30.13 30.60
CA PHE A 328 39.39 -28.69 30.90
C PHE A 328 40.78 -28.32 31.45
N LEU A 329 41.28 -27.15 31.09
CA LEU A 329 42.54 -26.59 31.59
C LEU A 329 42.29 -25.22 32.23
N ALA A 330 42.61 -25.11 33.52
CA ALA A 330 42.65 -23.83 34.23
C ALA A 330 44.07 -23.26 34.29
N VAL A 331 44.22 -21.93 34.17
CA VAL A 331 45.51 -21.21 34.30
C VAL A 331 45.42 -20.11 35.35
N GLY A 332 46.47 -20.00 36.17
CA GLY A 332 46.53 -19.12 37.34
C GLY A 332 47.56 -18.00 37.25
N ASP A 333 47.59 -17.19 38.31
CA ASP A 333 48.53 -16.07 38.44
C ASP A 333 49.77 -16.38 39.29
N THR A 334 50.56 -15.35 39.60
CA THR A 334 51.79 -15.45 40.39
C THR A 334 51.57 -15.99 41.81
N SER A 335 50.38 -15.86 42.40
CA SER A 335 50.05 -16.48 43.69
C SER A 335 49.88 -18.01 43.61
N ASN A 336 49.63 -18.53 42.40
CA ASN A 336 49.72 -19.95 42.05
C ASN A 336 51.05 -20.30 41.36
N GLY A 337 52.03 -19.39 41.31
CA GLY A 337 53.30 -19.60 40.60
C GLY A 337 53.14 -19.84 39.11
N GLY A 338 52.18 -19.18 38.45
CA GLY A 338 51.90 -19.33 37.01
C GLY A 338 51.36 -20.71 36.59
N ALA A 339 50.94 -21.53 37.56
CA ALA A 339 50.57 -22.93 37.36
C ALA A 339 49.39 -23.12 36.40
N SER A 340 49.31 -24.34 35.86
CA SER A 340 48.21 -24.81 35.02
C SER A 340 47.69 -26.14 35.60
N ARG A 341 46.37 -26.39 35.52
CA ARG A 341 45.72 -27.58 36.11
C ARG A 341 44.65 -28.18 35.20
N THR A 342 44.74 -29.48 34.99
CA THR A 342 43.69 -30.30 34.37
C THR A 342 42.51 -30.44 35.32
N ILE A 343 41.31 -30.36 34.77
CA ILE A 343 40.04 -30.65 35.43
C ILE A 343 39.33 -31.72 34.58
N ALA A 344 39.06 -32.89 35.18
CA ALA A 344 38.32 -33.98 34.57
C ALA A 344 36.87 -33.97 35.09
N SER A 345 35.90 -34.23 34.20
CA SER A 345 34.50 -34.42 34.58
C SER A 345 34.21 -35.89 34.89
N THR A 346 33.29 -36.15 35.82
CA THR A 346 32.70 -37.47 36.08
C THR A 346 31.32 -37.64 35.44
N ASP A 347 30.77 -36.58 34.87
CA ASP A 347 29.45 -36.57 34.24
C ASP A 347 29.57 -37.19 32.82
N THR A 348 28.89 -38.32 32.59
CA THR A 348 28.86 -38.99 31.28
C THR A 348 27.91 -38.28 30.32
N PRO A 349 28.32 -37.92 29.09
CA PRO A 349 27.43 -37.34 28.09
C PRO A 349 26.28 -38.27 27.73
N ASP A 350 25.10 -37.70 27.47
CA ASP A 350 24.01 -38.47 26.85
C ASP A 350 24.32 -38.74 25.38
N THR A 351 23.99 -39.94 24.93
CA THR A 351 24.21 -40.44 23.56
C THR A 351 22.97 -41.10 22.98
N THR A 352 21.84 -40.99 23.68
CA THR A 352 20.54 -41.50 23.25
C THR A 352 19.96 -40.54 22.21
N ALA A 353 19.65 -41.01 21.00
CA ALA A 353 18.98 -40.16 20.03
C ALA A 353 17.46 -40.10 20.29
N PRO A 354 16.81 -38.93 20.16
CA PRO A 354 15.39 -38.80 20.37
C PRO A 354 14.61 -39.63 19.37
N SER A 355 13.51 -40.24 19.81
CA SER A 355 12.67 -41.15 19.02
C SER A 355 11.23 -40.65 18.95
N LEU A 356 10.57 -40.82 17.80
CA LEU A 356 9.21 -40.36 17.57
C LEU A 356 8.21 -41.30 18.27
N VAL A 357 7.42 -40.76 19.21
CA VAL A 357 6.45 -41.49 20.03
C VAL A 357 5.02 -41.32 19.50
N GLN A 358 4.68 -40.12 19.02
CA GLN A 358 3.35 -39.81 18.47
C GLN A 358 3.44 -38.80 17.33
N GLN A 359 2.53 -38.91 16.36
CA GLN A 359 2.31 -37.91 15.31
C GLN A 359 0.82 -37.62 15.14
N SER A 360 0.50 -36.37 14.81
CA SER A 360 -0.83 -35.86 14.50
C SER A 360 -0.74 -34.97 13.26
N PRO A 361 -1.52 -35.19 12.18
CA PRO A 361 -2.34 -36.37 11.90
C PRO A 361 -1.67 -37.72 12.18
N SER A 362 -2.46 -38.75 12.48
CA SER A 362 -1.91 -40.11 12.57
C SER A 362 -1.54 -40.62 11.18
N ASP A 363 -0.53 -41.48 11.08
CA ASP A 363 -0.16 -42.10 9.80
C ASP A 363 -1.34 -42.83 9.15
N GLY A 364 -1.53 -42.60 7.85
CA GLY A 364 -2.66 -43.12 7.07
C GLY A 364 -4.00 -42.42 7.29
N ALA A 365 -4.07 -41.32 8.06
CA ALA A 365 -5.33 -40.61 8.31
C ALA A 365 -5.92 -39.97 7.04
N THR A 366 -7.25 -39.84 6.98
CA THR A 366 -8.00 -39.29 5.85
C THR A 366 -9.07 -38.31 6.32
N GLY A 367 -9.38 -37.29 5.53
CA GLY A 367 -10.36 -36.26 5.92
C GLY A 367 -9.79 -35.25 6.92
N ILE A 368 -8.50 -34.97 6.81
CA ILE A 368 -7.77 -34.01 7.64
C ILE A 368 -8.00 -32.58 7.15
N GLU A 369 -8.29 -31.64 8.05
CA GLU A 369 -8.41 -30.22 7.68
C GLU A 369 -7.13 -29.71 7.00
N TYR A 370 -7.27 -29.02 5.88
CA TYR A 370 -6.15 -28.54 5.07
C TYR A 370 -5.33 -27.42 5.74
N THR A 371 -5.92 -26.77 6.74
CA THR A 371 -5.30 -25.78 7.63
C THR A 371 -4.59 -26.41 8.85
N THR A 372 -4.49 -27.74 8.94
CA THR A 372 -3.97 -28.39 10.16
C THR A 372 -2.46 -28.25 10.35
N ASN A 373 -2.05 -28.08 11.61
CA ASN A 373 -0.66 -28.23 12.02
C ASN A 373 -0.26 -29.71 12.06
N ILE A 374 1.01 -29.99 11.72
CA ILE A 374 1.63 -31.29 12.00
C ILE A 374 2.30 -31.23 13.37
N THR A 375 1.82 -32.06 14.31
CA THR A 375 2.39 -32.15 15.67
C THR A 375 3.08 -33.50 15.84
N LEU A 376 4.31 -33.47 16.35
CA LEU A 376 5.16 -34.63 16.61
C LEU A 376 5.56 -34.62 18.08
N THR A 377 5.53 -35.76 18.76
CA THR A 377 5.97 -35.90 20.16
C THR A 377 7.06 -36.96 20.25
N PHE A 378 8.16 -36.63 20.92
CA PHE A 378 9.37 -37.47 21.04
C PHE A 378 9.50 -38.15 22.41
N SER A 379 10.49 -39.04 22.55
CA SER A 379 10.83 -39.73 23.81
C SER A 379 11.30 -38.79 24.93
N GLU A 380 11.72 -37.58 24.58
CA GLU A 380 12.40 -36.61 25.45
C GLU A 380 12.27 -35.20 24.88
N ASN A 381 12.79 -34.22 25.62
CA ASN A 381 12.77 -32.82 25.18
C ASN A 381 13.70 -32.59 23.99
N VAL A 382 13.20 -31.84 23.00
CA VAL A 382 13.87 -31.64 21.70
C VAL A 382 13.95 -30.17 21.30
N GLY A 383 14.87 -29.88 20.38
CA GLY A 383 15.12 -28.57 19.77
C GLY A 383 15.47 -28.67 18.27
N PRO A 384 15.68 -27.53 17.60
CA PRO A 384 15.91 -27.48 16.16
C PRO A 384 17.31 -27.95 15.75
N GLY A 385 17.37 -28.67 14.63
CA GLY A 385 18.58 -28.92 13.87
C GLY A 385 18.82 -27.84 12.82
N PRO A 386 19.87 -27.00 12.93
CA PRO A 386 20.08 -25.89 11.99
C PRO A 386 20.39 -26.36 10.56
N GLY A 387 19.72 -25.77 9.56
CA GLY A 387 19.98 -26.04 8.14
C GLY A 387 19.51 -27.42 7.66
N GLN A 388 18.48 -27.97 8.30
CA GLN A 388 17.84 -29.26 7.99
C GLN A 388 16.32 -29.04 7.92
N HIS A 389 15.60 -29.80 7.10
CA HIS A 389 14.21 -29.49 6.77
C HIS A 389 13.17 -30.54 7.19
N VAL A 390 11.94 -30.05 7.34
CA VAL A 390 10.71 -30.84 7.27
C VAL A 390 10.05 -30.55 5.92
N THR A 391 9.86 -31.57 5.08
CA THR A 391 9.33 -31.43 3.72
C THR A 391 7.99 -32.15 3.59
N ILE A 392 6.95 -31.46 3.10
CA ILE A 392 5.64 -32.03 2.80
C ILE A 392 5.51 -32.21 1.29
N LYS A 393 5.07 -33.39 0.84
CA LYS A 393 5.07 -33.78 -0.59
C LYS A 393 3.81 -34.53 -0.97
N LYS A 394 3.36 -34.42 -2.23
CA LYS A 394 2.20 -35.18 -2.72
C LYS A 394 2.57 -36.62 -3.04
N VAL A 395 1.69 -37.56 -2.69
CA VAL A 395 1.83 -38.99 -3.04
C VAL A 395 1.61 -39.23 -4.54
N SER A 396 0.80 -38.41 -5.20
CA SER A 396 0.39 -38.56 -6.61
C SER A 396 1.53 -38.46 -7.63
N ASP A 397 2.46 -37.53 -7.41
CA ASP A 397 3.48 -37.12 -8.40
C ASP A 397 4.87 -36.87 -7.78
N ASN A 398 5.02 -37.01 -6.46
CA ASN A 398 6.21 -36.65 -5.70
C ASN A 398 6.63 -35.16 -5.82
N SER A 399 5.72 -34.26 -6.20
CA SER A 399 5.94 -32.81 -6.08
C SER A 399 6.06 -32.39 -4.62
N THR A 400 6.84 -31.35 -4.35
CA THR A 400 6.95 -30.73 -3.03
C THR A 400 5.81 -29.72 -2.86
N VAL A 401 5.07 -29.83 -1.76
CA VAL A 401 4.07 -28.83 -1.33
C VAL A 401 4.78 -27.69 -0.60
N THR A 402 5.62 -28.03 0.38
CA THR A 402 6.48 -27.07 1.08
C THR A 402 7.72 -27.75 1.67
N SER A 403 8.79 -26.99 1.91
CA SER A 403 9.97 -27.42 2.66
C SER A 403 10.32 -26.32 3.66
N ILE A 404 10.36 -26.69 4.93
CA ILE A 404 10.43 -25.77 6.07
C ILE A 404 11.72 -26.07 6.83
N ASP A 405 12.60 -25.07 7.03
CA ASP A 405 13.78 -25.21 7.89
C ASP A 405 13.34 -25.45 9.34
N ALA A 406 13.89 -26.48 9.99
CA ALA A 406 13.51 -26.88 11.34
C ALA A 406 13.86 -25.84 12.42
N SER A 407 14.70 -24.85 12.10
CA SER A 407 15.01 -23.68 12.96
C SER A 407 14.14 -22.44 12.67
N SER A 408 13.24 -22.50 11.68
CA SER A 408 12.33 -21.40 11.34
C SER A 408 11.19 -21.24 12.36
N SER A 409 10.55 -20.06 12.38
CA SER A 409 9.38 -19.77 13.22
C SER A 409 8.15 -20.64 12.92
N GLN A 410 8.14 -21.35 11.78
CA GLN A 410 7.11 -22.33 11.44
C GLN A 410 7.26 -23.65 12.18
N VAL A 411 8.40 -23.91 12.84
CA VAL A 411 8.65 -25.12 13.62
C VAL A 411 8.89 -24.72 15.08
N THR A 412 7.91 -25.00 15.93
CA THR A 412 7.92 -24.59 17.34
C THR A 412 8.13 -25.78 18.26
N PHE A 413 8.93 -25.60 19.31
CA PHE A 413 9.37 -26.65 20.22
C PHE A 413 8.85 -26.36 21.64
N SER A 414 8.21 -27.35 22.27
CA SER A 414 7.66 -27.25 23.62
C SER A 414 7.89 -28.56 24.38
N GLY A 415 9.02 -28.63 25.09
CA GLY A 415 9.47 -29.87 25.72
C GLY A 415 9.73 -30.96 24.67
N ALA A 416 9.01 -32.07 24.77
CA ALA A 416 9.10 -33.18 23.82
C ALA A 416 8.24 -33.01 22.55
N THR A 417 7.45 -31.94 22.46
CA THR A 417 6.52 -31.71 21.34
C THR A 417 7.09 -30.70 20.34
N VAL A 418 7.04 -31.05 19.07
CA VAL A 418 7.36 -30.20 17.92
C VAL A 418 6.07 -29.95 17.13
N THR A 419 5.75 -28.69 16.85
CA THR A 419 4.60 -28.31 16.02
C THR A 419 5.09 -27.59 14.77
N VAL A 420 4.85 -28.20 13.62
CA VAL A 420 5.15 -27.69 12.27
C VAL A 420 3.87 -27.06 11.69
N ASN A 421 3.96 -25.78 11.36
CA ASN A 421 2.87 -24.95 10.84
C ASN A 421 3.15 -24.50 9.40
N PRO A 422 2.51 -25.10 8.38
CA PRO A 422 2.54 -24.60 7.01
C PRO A 422 1.86 -23.22 6.92
N THR A 423 2.59 -22.20 6.47
CA THR A 423 2.08 -20.83 6.25
C THR A 423 1.24 -20.67 4.98
N VAL A 424 0.99 -21.77 4.26
CA VAL A 424 0.11 -21.87 3.11
C VAL A 424 -0.68 -23.15 3.30
N ASP A 425 -2.00 -23.06 3.13
CA ASP A 425 -2.93 -24.18 3.24
C ASP A 425 -2.50 -25.37 2.39
N LEU A 426 -2.69 -26.57 2.94
CA LEU A 426 -2.31 -27.80 2.25
C LEU A 426 -3.30 -28.08 1.10
N PRO A 427 -2.86 -28.66 -0.03
CA PRO A 427 -3.76 -29.03 -1.11
C PRO A 427 -4.92 -29.92 -0.62
N THR A 428 -6.16 -29.57 -0.95
CA THR A 428 -7.37 -30.29 -0.54
C THR A 428 -7.53 -31.61 -1.32
N SER A 429 -8.30 -32.57 -0.78
CA SER A 429 -8.48 -33.93 -1.32
C SER A 429 -7.19 -34.70 -1.66
N THR A 430 -6.04 -34.30 -1.10
CA THR A 430 -4.72 -34.71 -1.57
C THR A 430 -4.03 -35.61 -0.56
N ALA A 431 -3.63 -36.81 -1.00
CA ALA A 431 -2.74 -37.68 -0.24
C ALA A 431 -1.32 -37.13 -0.26
N MET A 432 -0.74 -36.94 0.93
CA MET A 432 0.59 -36.38 1.15
C MET A 432 1.44 -37.26 2.05
N TYR A 433 2.76 -37.07 1.97
CA TYR A 433 3.74 -37.64 2.89
C TYR A 433 4.66 -36.55 3.46
N VAL A 434 5.17 -36.81 4.66
CA VAL A 434 6.10 -35.92 5.37
C VAL A 434 7.48 -36.59 5.41
N LEU A 435 8.51 -35.84 5.02
CA LEU A 435 9.91 -36.17 5.24
C LEU A 435 10.49 -35.26 6.32
N ILE A 436 11.43 -35.79 7.10
CA ILE A 436 12.17 -35.07 8.13
C ILE A 436 13.64 -35.42 7.95
N ASP A 437 14.49 -34.44 7.69
CA ASP A 437 15.91 -34.69 7.49
C ASP A 437 16.58 -35.24 8.76
N ARG A 438 17.64 -36.03 8.59
CA ARG A 438 18.39 -36.59 9.72
C ARG A 438 19.00 -35.46 10.55
N GLY A 439 18.68 -35.44 11.83
CA GLY A 439 19.14 -34.39 12.74
C GLY A 439 18.41 -33.06 12.58
N ALA A 440 17.31 -32.97 11.82
CA ALA A 440 16.44 -31.79 11.82
C ALA A 440 15.80 -31.50 13.17
N ILE A 441 15.71 -32.53 14.02
CA ILE A 441 15.27 -32.45 15.41
C ILE A 441 16.39 -33.06 16.24
N LEU A 442 16.88 -32.32 17.23
CA LEU A 442 17.93 -32.72 18.17
C LEU A 442 17.32 -32.87 19.57
N ASP A 443 17.89 -33.70 20.44
CA ASP A 443 17.63 -33.62 21.88
C ASP A 443 18.34 -32.40 22.52
N ILE A 444 18.31 -32.31 23.85
CA ILE A 444 19.04 -31.27 24.60
C ILE A 444 20.57 -31.53 24.60
N ALA A 445 21.05 -32.76 24.44
CA ALA A 445 22.48 -33.09 24.42
C ALA A 445 23.16 -32.87 23.05
N GLY A 446 22.37 -32.74 21.98
CA GLY A 446 22.80 -32.61 20.59
C GLY A 446 22.72 -33.91 19.77
N ASN A 447 22.13 -35.00 20.27
CA ASN A 447 21.91 -36.21 19.46
C ASN A 447 20.73 -35.99 18.51
N GLY A 448 20.92 -36.31 17.23
CA GLY A 448 19.92 -36.06 16.19
C GLY A 448 18.96 -37.21 15.96
N TYR A 449 17.66 -36.89 15.83
CA TYR A 449 16.64 -37.82 15.35
C TYR A 449 17.05 -38.43 13.99
N ALA A 450 16.78 -39.73 13.81
CA ALA A 450 17.17 -40.48 12.62
C ALA A 450 16.59 -39.93 11.30
N GLY A 451 15.47 -39.20 11.38
CA GLY A 451 14.72 -38.64 10.25
C GLY A 451 13.62 -39.56 9.71
N ILE A 452 12.77 -39.01 8.85
CA ILE A 452 11.79 -39.75 8.03
C ILE A 452 12.20 -39.54 6.57
N SER A 453 12.70 -40.59 5.92
CA SER A 453 13.29 -40.54 4.57
C SER A 453 12.54 -41.37 3.51
N SER A 454 11.41 -41.97 3.87
CA SER A 454 10.52 -42.71 2.97
C SER A 454 9.17 -42.01 2.85
N SER A 455 8.60 -41.98 1.65
CA SER A 455 7.21 -41.55 1.44
C SER A 455 6.19 -42.44 2.15
N SER A 456 6.58 -43.66 2.56
CA SER A 456 5.79 -44.57 3.38
C SER A 456 5.99 -44.40 4.89
N GLY A 457 6.72 -43.39 5.34
CA GLY A 457 7.11 -43.23 6.75
C GLY A 457 6.10 -42.46 7.61
N TYR A 458 5.43 -41.48 7.00
CA TYR A 458 4.31 -40.74 7.58
C TYR A 458 3.49 -40.11 6.45
N GLN A 459 2.23 -40.52 6.32
CA GLN A 459 1.26 -40.07 5.31
C GLN A 459 -0.05 -39.61 5.95
N PHE A 460 -0.75 -38.70 5.27
CA PHE A 460 -2.16 -38.38 5.53
C PHE A 460 -2.83 -37.82 4.28
N THR A 461 -4.17 -37.77 4.28
CA THR A 461 -4.99 -37.24 3.17
C THR A 461 -5.92 -36.15 3.70
N THR A 462 -5.88 -34.98 3.08
CA THR A 462 -6.76 -33.85 3.41
C THR A 462 -8.23 -34.12 3.08
N ALA A 463 -9.12 -33.40 3.75
CA ALA A 463 -10.53 -33.30 3.38
C ALA A 463 -10.68 -32.61 2.01
N ALA A 464 -11.83 -32.82 1.38
CA ALA A 464 -12.24 -32.01 0.24
C ALA A 464 -12.60 -30.60 0.72
N ASP A 465 -12.30 -29.59 -0.09
CA ASP A 465 -12.95 -28.30 0.08
C ASP A 465 -14.44 -28.46 -0.23
N VAL A 466 -15.29 -27.99 0.68
CA VAL A 466 -16.75 -27.96 0.58
C VAL A 466 -17.30 -26.56 0.89
N THR A 467 -16.43 -25.55 0.92
CA THR A 467 -16.77 -24.16 1.22
C THR A 467 -16.95 -23.39 -0.09
N PRO A 468 -18.16 -22.87 -0.39
CA PRO A 468 -18.35 -22.05 -1.57
C PRO A 468 -17.56 -20.74 -1.49
N PRO A 469 -16.95 -20.28 -2.60
CA PRO A 469 -16.34 -18.96 -2.64
C PRO A 469 -17.38 -17.85 -2.45
N THR A 470 -16.93 -16.68 -1.99
CA THR A 470 -17.75 -15.48 -1.90
C THR A 470 -18.34 -15.12 -3.27
N PRO A 471 -19.63 -14.72 -3.39
CA PRO A 471 -20.21 -14.31 -4.67
C PRO A 471 -19.42 -13.19 -5.36
N PRO A 472 -19.30 -13.18 -6.70
CA PRO A 472 -18.73 -12.07 -7.46
C PRO A 472 -19.42 -10.73 -7.17
N SER A 473 -18.79 -9.63 -7.59
CA SER A 473 -19.48 -8.34 -7.64
C SER A 473 -20.78 -8.42 -8.44
N THR A 474 -21.69 -7.47 -8.22
CA THR A 474 -22.75 -7.18 -9.19
C THR A 474 -22.13 -7.08 -10.60
N PRO A 475 -22.74 -7.71 -11.62
CA PRO A 475 -22.41 -7.41 -13.00
C PRO A 475 -22.67 -5.93 -13.30
N ASP A 476 -21.84 -5.37 -14.17
CA ASP A 476 -21.89 -4.00 -14.67
C ASP A 476 -21.98 -4.05 -16.20
N LEU A 477 -22.83 -3.23 -16.83
CA LEU A 477 -22.92 -3.16 -18.29
C LEU A 477 -21.77 -2.27 -18.79
N ALA A 478 -20.88 -2.82 -19.62
CA ALA A 478 -19.71 -2.07 -20.03
C ALA A 478 -20.09 -0.80 -20.82
N VAL A 479 -19.39 0.30 -20.57
CA VAL A 479 -19.55 1.63 -21.22
C VAL A 479 -19.66 1.61 -22.77
N ALA A 480 -19.05 0.62 -23.45
CA ALA A 480 -19.14 0.45 -24.91
C ALA A 480 -20.27 -0.50 -25.37
N SER A 481 -21.10 -0.95 -24.44
CA SER A 481 -22.26 -1.83 -24.61
C SER A 481 -23.55 -1.23 -24.05
N ASP A 482 -23.47 -0.27 -23.13
CA ASP A 482 -24.56 0.66 -22.83
C ASP A 482 -24.59 1.74 -23.93
N THR A 483 -25.74 2.03 -24.52
CA THR A 483 -25.80 2.86 -25.74
C THR A 483 -26.94 3.86 -25.69
N GLY A 484 -26.69 5.10 -26.13
CA GLY A 484 -27.74 6.08 -26.36
C GLY A 484 -27.39 7.45 -25.83
N VAL A 485 -28.22 7.98 -24.93
CA VAL A 485 -27.96 9.25 -24.23
C VAL A 485 -26.91 9.06 -23.13
N SER A 486 -27.02 7.98 -22.36
CA SER A 486 -26.11 7.60 -21.28
C SER A 486 -25.19 6.45 -21.69
N ASN A 487 -24.20 6.20 -20.85
CA ASN A 487 -23.35 5.01 -20.85
C ASN A 487 -23.31 4.31 -19.47
N ALA A 488 -24.31 4.63 -18.62
CA ALA A 488 -24.51 4.06 -17.29
C ALA A 488 -26.00 3.95 -16.87
N ASP A 489 -26.96 4.11 -17.79
CA ASP A 489 -28.41 3.98 -17.49
C ASP A 489 -28.94 2.54 -17.66
N ASN A 490 -28.13 1.66 -18.23
CA ASN A 490 -28.43 0.25 -18.50
C ASN A 490 -29.51 0.01 -19.57
N ILE A 491 -29.70 0.96 -20.49
CA ILE A 491 -30.63 0.89 -21.61
C ILE A 491 -29.81 0.83 -22.92
N THR A 492 -30.00 -0.21 -23.74
CA THR A 492 -29.10 -0.44 -24.88
C THR A 492 -29.73 -1.12 -26.10
N THR A 493 -29.28 -0.69 -27.27
CA THR A 493 -29.51 -1.35 -28.58
C THR A 493 -28.71 -2.64 -28.77
N SER A 494 -27.71 -2.89 -27.93
CA SER A 494 -26.80 -4.01 -28.08
C SER A 494 -27.43 -5.34 -27.66
N VAL A 495 -27.88 -6.13 -28.64
CA VAL A 495 -28.28 -7.54 -28.45
C VAL A 495 -27.08 -8.48 -28.16
N ASN A 496 -25.86 -7.93 -28.08
CA ASN A 496 -24.58 -8.60 -27.84
C ASN A 496 -23.70 -7.87 -26.79
N PRO A 497 -24.22 -7.53 -25.59
CA PRO A 497 -23.51 -6.68 -24.64
C PRO A 497 -22.35 -7.39 -23.93
N GLN A 498 -21.42 -6.59 -23.42
CA GLN A 498 -20.33 -7.00 -22.55
C GLN A 498 -20.66 -6.67 -21.09
N PHE A 499 -20.48 -7.63 -20.18
CA PHE A 499 -20.60 -7.39 -18.74
C PHE A 499 -19.24 -7.40 -18.06
N ARG A 500 -19.00 -6.44 -17.17
CA ARG A 500 -17.83 -6.38 -16.26
C ARG A 500 -18.25 -6.87 -14.88
N PHE A 501 -17.32 -7.45 -14.14
CA PHE A 501 -17.48 -7.91 -12.75
C PHE A 501 -16.09 -8.20 -12.17
N GLN A 502 -16.00 -8.33 -10.86
CA GLN A 502 -14.77 -8.74 -10.18
C GLN A 502 -14.93 -10.14 -9.59
N GLY A 503 -13.93 -10.98 -9.80
CA GLY A 503 -13.78 -12.24 -9.07
C GLY A 503 -13.31 -12.00 -7.64
N THR A 504 -13.87 -12.77 -6.72
CA THR A 504 -13.55 -12.78 -5.29
C THR A 504 -12.33 -13.64 -4.94
N GLU A 505 -11.92 -14.50 -5.87
CA GLU A 505 -10.83 -15.46 -5.74
C GLU A 505 -10.13 -15.60 -7.10
N ASN A 506 -8.86 -16.01 -7.08
CA ASN A 506 -8.01 -16.18 -8.25
C ASN A 506 -7.83 -17.67 -8.57
N GLY A 507 -8.23 -18.08 -9.78
CA GLY A 507 -8.53 -19.48 -10.08
C GLY A 507 -10.01 -19.80 -9.83
N GLY A 508 -10.53 -20.82 -10.51
CA GLY A 508 -11.98 -21.08 -10.61
C GLY A 508 -12.57 -20.54 -11.92
N THR A 509 -13.90 -20.54 -12.01
CA THR A 509 -14.69 -20.07 -13.17
C THR A 509 -15.87 -19.24 -12.70
N ILE A 510 -15.93 -17.99 -13.17
CA ILE A 510 -17.08 -17.09 -13.00
C ILE A 510 -18.06 -17.35 -14.13
N THR A 511 -19.34 -17.55 -13.80
CA THR A 511 -20.43 -17.69 -14.76
C THR A 511 -21.40 -16.52 -14.60
N VAL A 512 -21.48 -15.66 -15.62
CA VAL A 512 -22.52 -14.62 -15.70
C VAL A 512 -23.74 -15.22 -16.39
N THR A 513 -24.92 -14.98 -15.84
CA THR A 513 -26.21 -15.45 -16.35
C THR A 513 -27.18 -14.28 -16.49
N ALA A 514 -27.67 -14.03 -17.71
CA ALA A 514 -28.79 -13.14 -17.97
C ALA A 514 -30.07 -13.98 -18.14
N SER A 515 -31.08 -13.64 -17.35
CA SER A 515 -32.35 -14.35 -17.26
C SER A 515 -33.55 -13.44 -17.53
N ARG A 516 -34.60 -14.00 -18.13
CA ARG A 516 -35.84 -13.27 -18.44
C ARG A 516 -37.01 -14.23 -18.65
N SER A 517 -38.14 -13.95 -18.00
CA SER A 517 -39.36 -14.75 -18.14
C SER A 517 -39.80 -14.89 -19.60
N GLY A 518 -40.11 -16.11 -20.03
CA GLY A 518 -40.50 -16.45 -21.41
C GLY A 518 -39.34 -16.49 -22.42
N SER A 519 -38.11 -16.19 -22.00
CA SER A 519 -36.90 -16.36 -22.81
C SER A 519 -36.04 -17.50 -22.26
N ALA A 520 -35.10 -18.02 -23.08
CA ALA A 520 -34.07 -18.92 -22.59
C ALA A 520 -32.89 -18.10 -22.04
N ASP A 521 -32.40 -18.46 -20.86
CA ASP A 521 -31.27 -17.81 -20.19
C ASP A 521 -30.02 -17.81 -21.09
N LYS A 522 -29.21 -16.77 -20.95
CA LYS A 522 -27.92 -16.62 -21.63
C LYS A 522 -26.81 -16.67 -20.60
N THR A 523 -25.73 -17.35 -20.92
CA THR A 523 -24.56 -17.45 -20.05
C THR A 523 -23.28 -17.12 -20.79
N CYS A 524 -22.32 -16.55 -20.06
CA CYS A 524 -20.93 -16.47 -20.50
C CYS A 524 -20.00 -16.72 -19.31
N THR A 525 -18.80 -17.25 -19.58
CA THR A 525 -17.87 -17.73 -18.53
C THR A 525 -16.49 -17.10 -18.67
N ARG A 526 -15.88 -16.72 -17.54
CA ARG A 526 -14.49 -16.25 -17.44
C ARG A 526 -13.75 -17.01 -16.33
N PRO A 527 -12.40 -17.10 -16.36
CA PRO A 527 -11.64 -17.56 -15.19
C PRO A 527 -11.90 -16.68 -13.97
N GLY A 528 -11.75 -17.23 -12.76
CA GLY A 528 -11.70 -16.44 -11.52
C GLY A 528 -10.47 -15.54 -11.51
N ALA A 529 -10.67 -14.22 -11.51
CA ALA A 529 -9.61 -13.22 -11.51
C ALA A 529 -10.07 -11.93 -10.81
N THR A 530 -9.13 -11.22 -10.18
CA THR A 530 -9.36 -9.99 -9.39
C THR A 530 -9.50 -8.70 -10.25
N TYR A 531 -9.51 -8.82 -11.57
CA TYR A 531 -9.66 -7.70 -12.50
C TYR A 531 -11.07 -7.64 -13.10
N LEU A 532 -11.48 -6.45 -13.58
CA LEU A 532 -12.77 -6.19 -14.23
C LEU A 532 -12.83 -6.78 -15.66
N ASP A 533 -12.88 -8.11 -15.75
CA ASP A 533 -12.86 -8.85 -17.00
C ASP A 533 -14.21 -8.75 -17.73
N ALA A 534 -14.19 -8.42 -19.02
CA ALA A 534 -15.41 -8.26 -19.82
C ALA A 534 -15.91 -9.60 -20.38
N CYS A 535 -17.20 -9.90 -20.24
CA CYS A 535 -17.82 -11.17 -20.65
C CYS A 535 -18.92 -10.94 -21.69
N SER A 536 -18.71 -11.47 -22.90
CA SER A 536 -19.63 -11.33 -24.04
C SER A 536 -20.88 -12.20 -23.88
N MET A 537 -22.07 -11.60 -23.93
CA MET A 537 -23.30 -12.34 -24.21
C MET A 537 -23.78 -12.11 -25.65
N SER A 538 -24.74 -12.93 -26.09
CA SER A 538 -25.23 -12.90 -27.48
C SER A 538 -26.70 -13.32 -27.61
N GLY A 539 -27.42 -12.56 -28.45
CA GLY A 539 -28.83 -12.80 -28.73
C GLY A 539 -29.73 -12.61 -27.50
N LEU A 540 -29.48 -11.54 -26.72
CA LEU A 540 -30.48 -11.01 -25.79
C LEU A 540 -31.53 -10.26 -26.62
N SER A 541 -32.81 -10.58 -26.43
CA SER A 541 -33.92 -10.01 -27.19
C SER A 541 -34.57 -8.83 -26.47
N GLN A 542 -35.18 -7.92 -27.23
CA GLN A 542 -35.82 -6.69 -26.76
C GLN A 542 -36.67 -6.87 -25.49
N GLY A 543 -36.37 -6.09 -24.45
CA GLY A 543 -37.03 -5.97 -23.15
C GLY A 543 -36.05 -6.11 -21.98
N THR A 544 -36.59 -6.08 -20.76
CA THR A 544 -35.80 -6.13 -19.52
C THR A 544 -35.21 -7.51 -19.24
N TRP A 545 -33.93 -7.58 -18.87
CA TRP A 545 -33.21 -8.79 -18.44
C TRP A 545 -32.60 -8.59 -17.05
N THR A 546 -32.57 -9.66 -16.25
CA THR A 546 -31.92 -9.70 -14.93
C THR A 546 -30.62 -10.49 -15.01
N VAL A 547 -29.50 -9.84 -14.73
CA VAL A 547 -28.14 -10.38 -14.88
C VAL A 547 -27.48 -10.60 -13.52
N VAL A 548 -26.98 -11.80 -13.28
CA VAL A 548 -26.26 -12.21 -12.05
C VAL A 548 -24.97 -12.94 -12.40
N ALA A 549 -24.04 -13.02 -11.47
CA ALA A 549 -22.83 -13.84 -11.58
C ALA A 549 -22.70 -14.82 -10.41
N THR A 550 -22.06 -15.96 -10.66
CA THR A 550 -21.61 -16.92 -9.63
C THR A 550 -20.13 -17.23 -9.85
N HIS A 551 -19.40 -17.52 -8.77
CA HIS A 551 -18.05 -18.08 -8.85
C HIS A 551 -18.10 -19.57 -8.51
N THR A 552 -17.41 -20.42 -9.28
CA THR A 552 -17.13 -21.79 -8.90
C THR A 552 -15.62 -21.94 -8.73
N ASP A 553 -15.18 -22.42 -7.57
CA ASP A 553 -13.75 -22.59 -7.26
C ASP A 553 -13.07 -23.70 -8.11
N VAL A 554 -11.80 -23.99 -7.82
CA VAL A 554 -11.06 -25.09 -8.49
C VAL A 554 -11.46 -26.50 -8.01
N ASN A 555 -12.28 -26.60 -6.96
CA ASN A 555 -12.73 -27.83 -6.32
C ASN A 555 -14.16 -28.24 -6.76
N GLY A 556 -14.94 -27.32 -7.34
CA GLY A 556 -16.31 -27.50 -7.79
C GLY A 556 -17.38 -26.87 -6.89
N ASN A 557 -17.04 -26.08 -5.86
CA ASN A 557 -18.01 -25.40 -5.02
C ASN A 557 -18.47 -24.08 -5.67
N THR A 558 -19.77 -23.91 -5.87
CA THR A 558 -20.36 -22.71 -6.48
C THR A 558 -20.95 -21.76 -5.43
N SER A 559 -20.59 -20.49 -5.52
CA SER A 559 -21.11 -19.39 -4.69
C SER A 559 -22.63 -19.24 -4.80
N ALA A 560 -23.23 -18.49 -3.86
CA ALA A 560 -24.52 -17.87 -4.13
C ALA A 560 -24.41 -16.87 -5.33
N ASN A 561 -25.55 -16.48 -5.89
CA ASN A 561 -25.59 -15.40 -6.89
C ASN A 561 -25.07 -14.09 -6.29
N SER A 562 -24.42 -13.28 -7.12
CA SER A 562 -24.19 -11.86 -6.87
C SER A 562 -25.51 -11.11 -6.65
N ALA A 563 -25.43 -9.84 -6.24
CA ALA A 563 -26.53 -8.90 -6.49
C ALA A 563 -26.83 -8.82 -8.00
N ALA A 564 -28.07 -8.52 -8.36
CA ALA A 564 -28.54 -8.55 -9.73
C ALA A 564 -28.52 -7.17 -10.39
N LEU A 565 -27.98 -7.11 -11.61
CA LEU A 565 -28.16 -5.97 -12.52
C LEU A 565 -29.48 -6.12 -13.27
N SER A 566 -30.18 -5.01 -13.49
CA SER A 566 -31.34 -4.95 -14.39
C SER A 566 -30.96 -4.11 -15.60
N ILE A 567 -31.04 -4.70 -16.79
CA ILE A 567 -30.78 -3.98 -18.07
C ILE A 567 -32.03 -4.00 -18.93
N VAL A 568 -32.17 -3.03 -19.83
CA VAL A 568 -33.18 -3.00 -20.88
C VAL A 568 -32.48 -3.11 -22.23
N ILE A 569 -32.79 -4.17 -22.97
CA ILE A 569 -32.44 -4.23 -24.40
C ILE A 569 -33.58 -3.52 -25.15
N ASP A 570 -33.34 -2.40 -25.83
CA ASP A 570 -34.34 -1.84 -26.76
C ASP A 570 -33.80 -1.66 -28.17
N THR A 571 -34.52 -2.26 -29.11
CA THR A 571 -34.21 -2.27 -30.55
C THR A 571 -35.36 -1.67 -31.37
N THR A 572 -36.24 -0.90 -30.72
CA THR A 572 -37.36 -0.21 -31.36
C THR A 572 -36.88 1.14 -31.89
N ALA A 573 -37.14 1.46 -33.16
CA ALA A 573 -36.94 2.82 -33.62
C ALA A 573 -38.14 3.70 -33.21
N PRO A 574 -37.92 4.92 -32.66
CA PRO A 574 -39.01 5.77 -32.23
C PRO A 574 -39.90 6.17 -33.41
N ALA A 575 -41.20 5.92 -33.28
CA ALA A 575 -42.19 6.13 -34.31
C ALA A 575 -42.95 7.45 -34.12
N LEU A 576 -43.08 8.22 -35.19
CA LEU A 576 -43.77 9.50 -35.20
C LEU A 576 -45.29 9.31 -35.05
N THR A 577 -45.90 9.91 -34.03
CA THR A 577 -47.33 9.77 -33.69
C THR A 577 -48.15 11.00 -34.06
N VAL A 578 -47.61 12.21 -33.91
CA VAL A 578 -48.30 13.48 -34.20
C VAL A 578 -47.38 14.43 -34.97
N ILE A 579 -47.96 15.19 -35.89
CA ILE A 579 -47.32 16.32 -36.56
C ILE A 579 -48.23 17.57 -36.53
N SER A 580 -47.62 18.72 -36.27
CA SER A 580 -48.21 20.05 -36.41
C SER A 580 -47.28 20.93 -37.26
N PRO A 581 -47.76 21.67 -38.28
CA PRO A 581 -49.10 21.61 -38.85
C PRO A 581 -49.49 20.20 -39.30
N THR A 582 -50.77 19.87 -39.22
CA THR A 582 -51.28 18.55 -39.63
C THR A 582 -51.12 18.35 -41.14
N ARG A 583 -50.95 17.09 -41.58
CA ARG A 583 -50.66 16.78 -42.99
C ARG A 583 -51.72 17.31 -43.93
N ASP A 584 -51.26 17.92 -45.01
CA ASP A 584 -52.07 18.50 -46.10
C ASP A 584 -53.03 19.62 -45.64
N SER A 585 -52.80 20.20 -44.45
CA SER A 585 -53.46 21.42 -43.99
C SER A 585 -53.12 22.62 -44.89
N VAL A 586 -54.03 23.60 -44.93
CA VAL A 586 -53.95 24.77 -45.82
C VAL A 586 -54.22 26.06 -45.05
N GLY A 587 -53.63 27.18 -45.49
CA GLY A 587 -53.80 28.48 -44.83
C GLY A 587 -52.90 28.67 -43.61
N ILE A 588 -51.84 27.86 -43.47
CA ILE A 588 -50.88 27.94 -42.37
C ILE A 588 -50.09 29.26 -42.44
N SER A 589 -49.84 29.90 -41.30
CA SER A 589 -49.06 31.15 -41.26
C SER A 589 -47.61 30.89 -41.64
N VAL A 590 -46.98 31.82 -42.36
CA VAL A 590 -45.60 31.68 -42.84
C VAL A 590 -44.54 31.63 -41.73
N ASN A 591 -44.90 32.09 -40.52
CA ASN A 591 -44.07 32.05 -39.31
C ASN A 591 -44.49 30.93 -38.33
N SER A 592 -45.10 29.84 -38.81
CA SER A 592 -45.53 28.73 -37.94
C SER A 592 -44.37 27.81 -37.57
N ASN A 593 -44.26 27.46 -36.29
CA ASN A 593 -43.38 26.36 -35.87
C ASN A 593 -43.90 25.02 -36.40
N ILE A 594 -42.97 24.08 -36.60
CA ILE A 594 -43.28 22.66 -36.84
C ILE A 594 -43.07 21.92 -35.52
N GLN A 595 -43.97 21.02 -35.18
CA GLN A 595 -43.88 20.14 -34.01
C GLN A 595 -44.06 18.69 -34.44
N LEU A 596 -43.17 17.84 -33.95
CA LEU A 596 -43.20 16.38 -34.08
C LEU A 596 -43.41 15.81 -32.67
N THR A 597 -44.22 14.77 -32.54
CA THR A 597 -44.32 13.99 -31.30
C THR A 597 -44.22 12.50 -31.65
N TYR A 598 -43.47 11.75 -30.85
CA TYR A 598 -43.17 10.32 -31.03
C TYR A 598 -44.06 9.45 -30.11
N ASN A 599 -43.77 8.15 -30.01
CA ASN A 599 -44.43 7.24 -29.05
C ASN A 599 -43.64 7.03 -27.75
N GLU A 600 -42.47 7.68 -27.65
CA GLU A 600 -41.45 7.51 -26.63
C GLU A 600 -40.51 8.72 -26.66
N ASP A 601 -39.70 8.92 -25.62
CA ASP A 601 -38.81 10.07 -25.50
C ASP A 601 -37.68 10.02 -26.53
N VAL A 602 -37.37 11.16 -27.15
CA VAL A 602 -36.32 11.30 -28.15
C VAL A 602 -35.30 12.37 -27.80
N TYR A 603 -34.11 12.32 -28.40
CA TYR A 603 -33.06 13.32 -28.26
C TYR A 603 -32.47 13.78 -29.61
N ALA A 604 -31.92 15.00 -29.60
CA ALA A 604 -31.18 15.58 -30.72
C ALA A 604 -29.81 14.90 -30.86
N ALA A 605 -29.57 14.25 -32.00
CA ALA A 605 -28.33 13.56 -32.29
C ALA A 605 -27.45 14.40 -33.23
N THR A 606 -27.20 13.98 -34.48
CA THR A 606 -26.36 14.73 -35.43
C THR A 606 -26.97 14.82 -36.82
N GLY A 607 -26.78 15.96 -37.48
CA GLY A 607 -27.33 16.28 -38.80
C GLY A 607 -28.44 17.34 -38.74
N ASP A 608 -29.19 17.46 -39.83
CA ASP A 608 -30.03 18.63 -40.07
C ASP A 608 -31.46 18.28 -40.46
N PHE A 609 -32.39 19.14 -40.07
CA PHE A 609 -33.70 19.29 -40.66
C PHE A 609 -33.62 20.13 -41.94
N LEU A 610 -34.19 19.62 -43.03
CA LEU A 610 -34.31 20.34 -44.29
C LEU A 610 -35.77 20.79 -44.47
N VAL A 611 -36.00 22.10 -44.43
CA VAL A 611 -37.30 22.69 -44.82
C VAL A 611 -37.29 22.87 -46.33
N LYS A 612 -38.37 22.43 -46.98
CA LYS A 612 -38.45 22.28 -48.43
C LYS A 612 -39.78 22.78 -48.97
N SER A 613 -39.79 23.29 -50.20
CA SER A 613 -41.02 23.72 -50.87
C SER A 613 -41.14 23.30 -52.33
N GLY A 614 -42.35 23.45 -52.86
CA GLY A 614 -42.67 23.32 -54.28
C GLY A 614 -43.55 22.11 -54.63
N GLY A 615 -44.80 22.38 -55.03
CA GLY A 615 -45.70 21.35 -55.57
C GLY A 615 -46.03 20.22 -54.58
N SER A 616 -46.31 19.02 -55.09
CA SER A 616 -46.64 17.86 -54.22
C SER A 616 -45.43 17.10 -53.68
N THR A 617 -44.22 17.40 -54.16
CA THR A 617 -43.00 16.62 -53.86
C THR A 617 -41.90 17.42 -53.15
N CYS A 618 -42.07 18.74 -52.96
CA CYS A 618 -41.14 19.63 -52.26
C CYS A 618 -39.65 19.44 -52.69
N PRO A 619 -39.31 19.66 -53.98
CA PRO A 619 -37.96 19.40 -54.49
C PRO A 619 -36.93 20.47 -54.10
N THR A 620 -37.36 21.70 -53.82
CA THR A 620 -36.48 22.80 -53.43
C THR A 620 -36.18 22.71 -51.93
N THR A 621 -34.93 22.92 -51.52
CA THR A 621 -34.58 23.09 -50.09
C THR A 621 -34.35 24.57 -49.83
N ASP A 622 -35.14 25.14 -48.93
CA ASP A 622 -35.19 26.58 -48.70
C ASP A 622 -34.30 26.99 -47.51
N GLN A 623 -34.24 26.14 -46.48
CA GLN A 623 -33.35 26.31 -45.33
C GLN A 623 -32.95 24.96 -44.71
N THR A 624 -31.71 24.91 -44.23
CA THR A 624 -31.12 23.79 -43.48
C THR A 624 -30.96 24.21 -42.03
N ILE A 625 -31.55 23.48 -41.11
CA ILE A 625 -31.59 23.78 -39.67
C ILE A 625 -30.93 22.62 -38.93
N SER A 626 -29.78 22.86 -38.31
CA SER A 626 -29.09 21.80 -37.58
C SER A 626 -29.85 21.38 -36.32
N VAL A 627 -29.88 20.07 -36.02
CA VAL A 627 -30.67 19.51 -34.92
C VAL A 627 -30.25 20.02 -33.54
N THR A 628 -29.00 20.46 -33.40
CA THR A 628 -28.43 21.04 -32.17
C THR A 628 -28.47 22.58 -32.15
N SER A 629 -29.19 23.23 -33.07
CA SER A 629 -29.33 24.70 -33.10
C SER A 629 -30.45 25.18 -32.20
N SER A 630 -30.40 26.45 -31.75
CA SER A 630 -31.47 27.07 -30.94
C SER A 630 -32.81 27.27 -31.66
N ALA A 631 -32.86 26.95 -32.95
CA ALA A 631 -34.10 26.80 -33.73
C ALA A 631 -34.82 25.46 -33.46
N VAL A 632 -34.20 24.54 -32.72
CA VAL A 632 -34.76 23.24 -32.34
C VAL A 632 -34.83 23.15 -30.83
N THR A 633 -35.93 22.60 -30.31
CA THR A 633 -36.10 22.23 -28.91
C THR A 633 -36.64 20.82 -28.83
N VAL A 634 -35.98 19.95 -28.05
CA VAL A 634 -36.44 18.58 -27.79
C VAL A 634 -36.81 18.47 -26.31
N THR A 635 -37.97 17.90 -26.01
CA THR A 635 -38.50 17.77 -24.65
C THR A 635 -39.32 16.49 -24.56
N GLY A 636 -38.70 15.41 -24.06
CA GLY A 636 -39.30 14.08 -24.03
C GLY A 636 -39.67 13.58 -25.44
N ASP A 637 -40.91 13.12 -25.60
CA ASP A 637 -41.46 12.64 -26.87
C ASP A 637 -41.57 13.70 -27.98
N THR A 638 -41.35 14.99 -27.68
CA THR A 638 -41.73 16.11 -28.53
C THR A 638 -40.53 16.93 -29.02
N VAL A 639 -40.49 17.18 -30.32
CA VAL A 639 -39.50 18.01 -31.01
C VAL A 639 -40.21 19.21 -31.64
N ALA A 640 -39.84 20.42 -31.23
CA ALA A 640 -40.25 21.66 -31.88
C ALA A 640 -39.11 22.18 -32.77
N VAL A 641 -39.45 22.55 -34.00
CA VAL A 641 -38.58 23.24 -34.96
C VAL A 641 -39.20 24.59 -35.28
N ASN A 642 -38.47 25.67 -35.02
CA ASN A 642 -38.82 27.06 -35.25
C ASN A 642 -37.94 27.61 -36.39
N PRO A 643 -38.39 27.60 -37.66
CA PRO A 643 -37.54 27.93 -38.80
C PRO A 643 -37.06 29.40 -38.75
N PRO A 644 -35.73 29.67 -38.84
CA PRO A 644 -35.21 31.04 -38.81
C PRO A 644 -35.67 31.95 -39.95
N LEU A 645 -36.12 31.37 -41.08
CA LEU A 645 -36.74 32.11 -42.18
C LEU A 645 -38.22 31.74 -42.30
N ASN A 646 -39.06 32.74 -42.61
CA ASN A 646 -40.47 32.53 -42.94
C ASN A 646 -40.62 31.58 -44.14
N PHE A 647 -41.66 30.76 -44.13
CA PHE A 647 -42.04 29.95 -45.29
C PHE A 647 -42.51 30.84 -46.45
N ALA A 648 -42.27 30.42 -47.70
CA ALA A 648 -42.84 31.09 -48.86
C ALA A 648 -44.39 31.04 -48.86
N HIS A 649 -45.04 32.17 -49.16
CA HIS A 649 -46.49 32.33 -49.29
C HIS A 649 -47.10 31.49 -50.44
N SER A 650 -48.38 31.13 -50.31
CA SER A 650 -49.14 30.30 -51.27
C SER A 650 -48.48 28.96 -51.66
N SER A 651 -47.50 28.49 -50.89
CA SER A 651 -46.60 27.39 -51.28
C SER A 651 -46.84 26.16 -50.42
N VAL A 652 -46.61 24.99 -51.02
CA VAL A 652 -46.54 23.73 -50.28
C VAL A 652 -45.17 23.65 -49.61
N GLN A 653 -45.18 23.48 -48.30
CA GLN A 653 -44.04 23.37 -47.42
C GLN A 653 -43.93 21.95 -46.86
N CYS A 654 -42.71 21.50 -46.62
CA CYS A 654 -42.37 20.17 -46.16
C CYS A 654 -41.17 20.19 -45.20
N LEU A 655 -41.09 19.19 -44.32
CA LEU A 655 -39.89 18.88 -43.54
C LEU A 655 -39.33 17.52 -43.96
N SER A 656 -38.01 17.40 -44.07
CA SER A 656 -37.33 16.10 -44.25
C SER A 656 -36.03 16.06 -43.46
N PHE A 657 -35.68 14.91 -42.89
CA PHE A 657 -34.42 14.70 -42.18
C PHE A 657 -33.96 13.25 -42.29
N SER A 658 -32.64 13.05 -42.26
CA SER A 658 -32.01 11.72 -42.36
C SER A 658 -32.32 10.85 -41.14
N ALA A 659 -32.30 9.53 -41.32
CA ALA A 659 -32.38 8.60 -40.20
C ALA A 659 -31.22 8.84 -39.21
N GLY A 660 -31.51 8.90 -37.92
CA GLY A 660 -30.52 9.15 -36.87
C GLY A 660 -30.18 10.62 -36.59
N VAL A 661 -30.89 11.57 -37.21
CA VAL A 661 -30.90 12.99 -36.77
C VAL A 661 -31.55 13.12 -35.38
N LEU A 662 -32.57 12.30 -35.13
CA LEU A 662 -33.18 12.06 -33.82
C LEU A 662 -32.98 10.59 -33.43
N LYS A 663 -32.98 10.31 -32.13
CA LYS A 663 -32.83 8.97 -31.53
C LYS A 663 -33.71 8.81 -30.29
N ASP A 664 -34.05 7.58 -29.91
CA ASP A 664 -34.65 7.28 -28.59
C ASP A 664 -33.58 7.27 -27.47
N ILE A 665 -33.97 7.03 -26.22
CA ILE A 665 -33.01 6.95 -25.09
C ILE A 665 -31.91 5.89 -25.32
N ALA A 666 -32.25 4.73 -25.90
CA ALA A 666 -31.33 3.62 -26.20
C ALA A 666 -30.39 3.86 -27.40
N GLY A 667 -30.59 4.96 -28.14
CA GLY A 667 -29.81 5.31 -29.31
C GLY A 667 -30.28 4.70 -30.65
N ASN A 668 -31.44 4.04 -30.71
CA ASN A 668 -32.08 3.66 -31.96
C ASN A 668 -32.36 4.91 -32.79
N ASN A 669 -31.96 4.86 -34.07
CA ASN A 669 -32.19 5.96 -34.99
C ASN A 669 -33.69 6.12 -35.28
N ALA A 670 -34.24 7.32 -35.07
CA ALA A 670 -35.52 7.68 -35.67
C ALA A 670 -35.44 7.46 -37.20
N PRO A 671 -36.50 6.93 -37.84
CA PRO A 671 -36.48 6.59 -39.26
C PRO A 671 -36.33 7.82 -40.16
N LEU A 672 -35.87 7.60 -41.40
CA LEU A 672 -35.80 8.62 -42.45
C LEU A 672 -37.17 9.26 -42.64
N HIS A 673 -37.26 10.58 -42.46
CA HIS A 673 -38.51 11.31 -42.62
C HIS A 673 -38.63 11.87 -44.04
N ASP A 674 -39.36 11.12 -44.87
CA ASP A 674 -39.72 11.52 -46.23
C ASP A 674 -41.08 12.26 -46.23
N PRO A 675 -41.16 13.54 -46.64
CA PRO A 675 -42.40 14.30 -46.67
C PRO A 675 -43.44 13.74 -47.65
N THR A 676 -43.01 12.97 -48.66
CA THR A 676 -43.91 12.34 -49.64
C THR A 676 -44.62 11.10 -49.07
N ALA A 677 -43.99 10.40 -48.13
CA ALA A 677 -44.59 9.26 -47.42
C ALA A 677 -45.79 9.69 -46.56
N SER A 678 -46.74 8.78 -46.29
CA SER A 678 -48.05 9.12 -45.72
C SER A 678 -48.03 9.76 -44.32
N GLY A 679 -46.94 9.61 -43.55
CA GLY A 679 -46.71 10.29 -42.27
C GLY A 679 -45.81 11.54 -42.35
N GLY A 680 -45.35 11.91 -43.55
CA GLY A 680 -44.42 13.01 -43.77
C GLY A 680 -45.03 14.39 -43.51
N VAL A 681 -44.25 15.32 -42.95
CA VAL A 681 -44.70 16.71 -42.72
C VAL A 681 -44.85 17.41 -44.06
N ARG A 682 -46.08 17.83 -44.36
CA ARG A 682 -46.46 18.56 -45.57
C ARG A 682 -47.68 19.43 -45.29
N PHE A 683 -47.66 20.71 -45.64
CA PHE A 683 -48.78 21.65 -45.48
C PHE A 683 -48.69 22.78 -46.53
N THR A 684 -49.70 23.65 -46.62
CA THR A 684 -49.73 24.79 -47.54
C THR A 684 -49.93 26.11 -46.78
N THR A 685 -49.09 27.10 -47.09
CA THR A 685 -49.14 28.43 -46.44
C THR A 685 -50.33 29.28 -46.88
N SER A 686 -50.60 30.35 -46.16
CA SER A 686 -51.63 31.35 -46.48
C SER A 686 -51.39 32.04 -47.82
N SER A 687 -52.49 32.47 -48.46
CA SER A 687 -52.51 32.97 -49.84
C SER A 687 -52.52 34.50 -49.97
N SER A 688 -52.16 35.23 -48.92
CA SER A 688 -52.10 36.68 -48.91
C SER A 688 -50.86 37.14 -48.18
N ASP A 689 -49.80 37.36 -48.94
CA ASP A 689 -48.67 38.15 -48.47
C ASP A 689 -49.15 39.60 -48.30
N VAL A 690 -49.05 40.12 -47.08
CA VAL A 690 -49.43 41.50 -46.71
C VAL A 690 -48.33 42.14 -45.86
N THR A 691 -47.16 41.51 -45.85
CA THR A 691 -45.97 41.92 -45.12
C THR A 691 -45.10 42.74 -46.05
N SER A 692 -44.58 43.87 -45.57
CA SER A 692 -43.54 44.59 -46.30
C SER A 692 -42.18 43.94 -46.02
N PRO A 693 -41.35 43.67 -47.03
CA PRO A 693 -40.03 43.06 -46.84
C PRO A 693 -39.16 43.93 -45.94
N SER A 694 -38.55 43.34 -44.91
CA SER A 694 -37.63 44.01 -44.00
C SER A 694 -36.17 43.74 -44.37
N ALA A 695 -35.22 44.50 -43.81
CA ALA A 695 -33.82 44.41 -44.18
C ALA A 695 -32.86 44.65 -43.01
N THR A 696 -31.67 44.08 -43.12
CA THR A 696 -30.51 44.32 -42.26
C THR A 696 -29.31 44.73 -43.11
N ILE A 697 -28.40 45.53 -42.57
CA ILE A 697 -27.19 46.00 -43.28
C ILE A 697 -25.94 45.73 -42.43
N THR A 698 -25.03 44.92 -42.96
CA THR A 698 -23.71 44.67 -42.38
C THR A 698 -22.71 45.68 -42.94
N SER A 699 -22.11 46.49 -42.06
CA SER A 699 -21.03 47.41 -42.43
C SER A 699 -19.69 46.67 -42.60
N PRO A 700 -18.81 47.13 -43.51
CA PRO A 700 -17.42 46.72 -43.53
C PRO A 700 -16.64 47.28 -42.32
N SER A 701 -15.42 46.77 -42.12
CA SER A 701 -14.50 47.19 -41.07
C SER A 701 -14.27 48.71 -41.03
N SER A 702 -14.25 49.28 -39.83
CA SER A 702 -14.01 50.70 -39.56
C SER A 702 -12.86 50.87 -38.56
N PRO A 703 -11.85 51.74 -38.81
CA PRO A 703 -11.67 52.56 -40.00
C PRO A 703 -11.36 51.76 -41.27
N ALA A 704 -11.76 52.28 -42.42
CA ALA A 704 -11.54 51.70 -43.73
C ALA A 704 -10.44 52.46 -44.49
N GLY A 705 -9.34 51.78 -44.80
CA GLY A 705 -8.22 52.28 -45.60
C GLY A 705 -8.51 52.43 -47.10
N SER A 706 -9.79 52.55 -47.49
CA SER A 706 -10.26 52.54 -48.87
C SER A 706 -11.49 53.42 -49.03
N ARG A 707 -11.50 54.24 -50.10
CA ARG A 707 -12.67 55.02 -50.54
C ARG A 707 -13.72 54.18 -51.26
N THR A 708 -13.44 52.91 -51.55
CA THR A 708 -14.42 51.93 -52.03
C THR A 708 -14.74 50.95 -50.91
N LEU A 709 -15.99 50.94 -50.47
CA LEU A 709 -16.53 50.10 -49.41
C LEU A 709 -17.55 49.11 -50.00
N VAL A 710 -17.71 47.94 -49.38
CA VAL A 710 -18.78 46.98 -49.71
C VAL A 710 -19.58 46.71 -48.45
N TYR A 711 -20.88 46.98 -48.51
CA TYR A 711 -21.87 46.61 -47.51
C TYR A 711 -22.63 45.38 -47.98
N THR A 712 -23.05 44.52 -47.05
CA THR A 712 -23.99 43.43 -47.35
C THR A 712 -25.37 43.80 -46.83
N VAL A 713 -26.38 43.77 -47.69
CA VAL A 713 -27.78 44.01 -47.34
C VAL A 713 -28.54 42.70 -47.49
N ILE A 714 -29.19 42.25 -46.42
CA ILE A 714 -29.95 41.00 -46.39
C ILE A 714 -31.41 41.33 -46.07
N PHE A 715 -32.32 40.88 -46.92
CA PHE A 715 -33.76 40.94 -46.72
C PHE A 715 -34.26 39.63 -46.09
N ASP A 716 -35.36 39.69 -45.34
CA ASP A 716 -36.04 38.51 -44.79
C ASP A 716 -36.78 37.68 -45.86
N GLU A 717 -37.03 38.28 -47.02
CA GLU A 717 -37.64 37.62 -48.18
C GLU A 717 -37.02 38.09 -49.53
N ALA A 718 -37.53 37.56 -50.65
CA ALA A 718 -36.98 37.82 -51.98
C ALA A 718 -37.57 39.10 -52.61
N VAL A 719 -36.77 40.15 -52.68
CA VAL A 719 -37.17 41.45 -53.22
C VAL A 719 -36.76 41.68 -54.68
N THR A 720 -37.39 42.67 -55.28
CA THR A 720 -37.20 43.13 -56.66
C THR A 720 -37.13 44.67 -56.71
N GLY A 721 -36.61 45.19 -57.82
CA GLY A 721 -36.50 46.64 -58.08
C GLY A 721 -35.25 47.31 -57.52
N VAL A 722 -34.42 46.59 -56.76
CA VAL A 722 -33.27 47.16 -56.02
C VAL A 722 -32.32 47.92 -56.94
N ALA A 723 -32.10 49.19 -56.64
CA ALA A 723 -31.36 50.14 -57.45
C ALA A 723 -30.44 51.03 -56.61
N SER A 724 -29.45 51.66 -57.25
CA SER A 724 -28.56 52.63 -56.57
C SER A 724 -29.26 53.88 -56.04
N ALA A 725 -30.48 54.17 -56.49
CA ALA A 725 -31.30 55.29 -56.01
C ALA A 725 -31.95 55.03 -54.65
N ASP A 726 -32.09 53.76 -54.25
CA ASP A 726 -32.71 53.35 -52.98
C ASP A 726 -31.77 53.62 -51.79
N PHE A 727 -30.48 53.79 -52.08
CA PHE A 727 -29.42 53.99 -51.11
C PHE A 727 -29.03 55.46 -50.98
N SER A 728 -29.09 55.93 -49.74
CA SER A 728 -28.67 57.26 -49.30
C SER A 728 -27.54 57.13 -48.26
N HIS A 729 -26.90 58.25 -47.91
CA HIS A 729 -25.96 58.27 -46.79
C HIS A 729 -26.08 59.53 -45.94
N THR A 730 -25.56 59.42 -44.72
CA THR A 730 -25.20 60.56 -43.86
C THR A 730 -23.76 60.40 -43.39
N GLY A 731 -23.14 61.50 -42.94
CA GLY A 731 -21.73 61.56 -42.56
C GLY A 731 -21.00 62.74 -43.20
N THR A 732 -19.66 62.69 -43.22
CA THR A 732 -18.81 63.73 -43.85
C THR A 732 -18.12 63.27 -45.14
N ALA A 733 -18.05 61.98 -45.42
CA ALA A 733 -17.61 61.45 -46.72
C ALA A 733 -18.75 61.57 -47.75
N THR A 734 -18.43 62.06 -48.96
CA THR A 734 -19.39 62.16 -50.07
C THR A 734 -19.31 60.91 -50.94
N CYS A 735 -20.38 60.12 -51.00
CA CYS A 735 -20.38 58.78 -51.61
C CYS A 735 -21.47 58.57 -52.68
N THR A 736 -21.20 57.68 -53.64
CA THR A 736 -22.17 57.15 -54.62
C THR A 736 -22.27 55.63 -54.49
N PHE A 737 -23.40 55.05 -54.89
CA PHE A 737 -23.69 53.62 -54.69
C PHE A 737 -23.87 52.87 -56.02
N ALA A 738 -23.45 51.61 -56.03
CA ALA A 738 -23.71 50.66 -57.09
C ALA A 738 -24.16 49.32 -56.49
N VAL A 739 -25.17 48.71 -57.11
CA VAL A 739 -25.70 47.38 -56.76
C VAL A 739 -25.64 46.53 -58.03
N PRO A 740 -25.05 45.32 -58.03
CA PRO A 740 -24.81 44.55 -59.24
C PRO A 740 -26.05 43.77 -59.75
N THR A 741 -27.07 43.62 -58.90
CA THR A 741 -28.32 42.87 -59.16
C THR A 741 -29.51 43.64 -58.62
N SER A 742 -30.67 43.50 -59.28
CA SER A 742 -31.92 44.19 -58.93
C SER A 742 -33.01 43.29 -58.34
N SER A 743 -32.71 42.01 -58.10
CA SER A 743 -33.58 41.07 -57.39
C SER A 743 -32.78 40.00 -56.64
N GLY A 744 -33.37 39.44 -55.59
CA GLY A 744 -32.75 38.46 -54.68
C GLY A 744 -33.08 38.73 -53.20
N THR A 745 -32.46 37.95 -52.31
CA THR A 745 -32.55 38.11 -50.84
C THR A 745 -31.32 38.78 -50.23
N SER A 746 -30.18 38.81 -50.92
CA SER A 746 -28.92 39.33 -50.42
C SER A 746 -28.16 40.09 -51.52
N PHE A 747 -27.66 41.28 -51.18
CA PHE A 747 -27.08 42.25 -52.12
C PHE A 747 -25.78 42.84 -51.59
N SER A 748 -24.74 42.85 -52.42
CA SER A 748 -23.50 43.59 -52.16
C SER A 748 -23.62 45.02 -52.67
N VAL A 749 -23.78 45.99 -51.76
CA VAL A 749 -23.88 47.41 -52.10
C VAL A 749 -22.49 48.04 -52.03
N THR A 750 -21.94 48.42 -53.18
CA THR A 750 -20.63 49.07 -53.27
C THR A 750 -20.79 50.58 -53.15
N ALA A 751 -20.18 51.17 -52.12
CA ALA A 751 -20.12 52.61 -51.93
C ALA A 751 -18.76 53.14 -52.40
N THR A 752 -18.75 54.10 -53.32
CA THR A 752 -17.52 54.76 -53.83
C THR A 752 -17.53 56.22 -53.40
N CYS A 753 -16.57 56.62 -52.57
CA CYS A 753 -16.53 57.94 -51.94
C CYS A 753 -15.41 58.83 -52.51
N SER A 754 -15.70 60.12 -52.70
CA SER A 754 -14.72 61.08 -53.26
C SER A 754 -13.80 61.69 -52.22
N THR A 755 -14.23 61.72 -50.95
CA THR A 755 -13.50 62.28 -49.80
C THR A 755 -13.37 61.26 -48.67
N ASP A 756 -12.37 61.47 -47.81
CA ASP A 756 -12.30 60.82 -46.50
C ASP A 756 -13.33 61.45 -45.53
N GLY A 757 -13.62 60.77 -44.41
CA GLY A 757 -14.66 61.16 -43.47
C GLY A 757 -15.57 59.99 -43.07
N THR A 758 -16.67 60.28 -42.37
CA THR A 758 -17.64 59.24 -41.96
C THR A 758 -18.69 58.97 -43.03
N VAL A 759 -19.17 57.73 -43.11
CA VAL A 759 -20.31 57.33 -43.93
C VAL A 759 -21.19 56.32 -43.19
N ILE A 760 -22.50 56.56 -43.23
CA ILE A 760 -23.56 55.67 -42.76
C ILE A 760 -24.42 55.36 -43.99
N LEU A 761 -24.42 54.11 -44.47
CA LEU A 761 -25.32 53.67 -45.53
C LEU A 761 -26.76 53.60 -45.00
N ARG A 762 -27.73 54.06 -45.79
CA ARG A 762 -29.16 54.08 -45.45
C ARG A 762 -30.03 53.65 -46.63
N LEU A 763 -30.70 52.51 -46.51
CA LEU A 763 -31.76 52.09 -47.41
C LEU A 763 -33.03 52.93 -47.13
N ALA A 764 -33.63 53.46 -48.19
CA ALA A 764 -34.85 54.26 -48.11
C ALA A 764 -36.08 53.39 -47.79
N PRO A 765 -37.09 53.92 -47.07
CA PRO A 765 -38.30 53.17 -46.77
C PRO A 765 -39.17 53.03 -48.03
N ASN A 766 -39.85 51.90 -48.17
CA ASN A 766 -40.73 51.56 -49.30
C ASN A 766 -40.06 51.73 -50.67
N SER A 767 -38.76 51.44 -50.75
CA SER A 767 -37.93 51.60 -51.95
C SER A 767 -37.88 50.34 -52.81
N VAL A 768 -37.88 49.17 -52.17
CA VAL A 768 -37.90 47.87 -52.84
C VAL A 768 -39.29 47.25 -52.77
N THR A 769 -39.58 46.31 -53.66
CA THR A 769 -40.87 45.63 -53.74
C THR A 769 -40.67 44.12 -53.74
N ASP A 770 -41.41 43.37 -52.94
CA ASP A 770 -41.38 41.90 -52.94
C ASP A 770 -41.97 41.30 -54.24
N THR A 771 -42.23 39.98 -54.25
CA THR A 771 -42.87 39.29 -55.38
C THR A 771 -44.41 39.33 -55.36
N ALA A 772 -45.03 39.77 -54.26
CA ALA A 772 -46.47 39.96 -54.07
C ALA A 772 -46.95 41.40 -54.33
N ALA A 773 -46.01 42.32 -54.57
CA ALA A 773 -46.15 43.76 -54.72
C ALA A 773 -46.33 44.59 -53.44
N ASN A 774 -45.94 44.10 -52.24
CA ASN A 774 -45.80 44.98 -51.09
C ASN A 774 -44.45 45.73 -51.15
N THR A 775 -44.48 47.01 -50.76
CA THR A 775 -43.29 47.87 -50.72
C THR A 775 -42.65 47.86 -49.34
N GLY A 776 -41.32 47.81 -49.28
CA GLY A 776 -40.56 47.84 -48.03
C GLY A 776 -39.15 48.42 -48.18
N PRO A 777 -38.37 48.46 -47.10
CA PRO A 777 -38.79 48.28 -45.70
C PRO A 777 -39.70 49.44 -45.24
N THR A 778 -40.63 49.18 -44.31
CA THR A 778 -41.58 50.22 -43.81
C THR A 778 -40.91 51.38 -43.08
N SER A 779 -39.66 51.22 -42.67
CA SER A 779 -38.81 52.26 -42.09
C SER A 779 -37.39 52.18 -42.65
N ALA A 780 -36.70 53.31 -42.70
CA ALA A 780 -35.36 53.39 -43.29
C ALA A 780 -34.35 52.56 -42.47
N VAL A 781 -33.70 51.58 -43.10
CA VAL A 781 -32.68 50.76 -42.46
C VAL A 781 -31.32 51.44 -42.59
N ILE A 782 -30.59 51.55 -41.48
CA ILE A 782 -29.29 52.24 -41.39
C ILE A 782 -28.18 51.26 -40.96
N ALA A 783 -27.00 51.43 -41.56
CA ALA A 783 -25.81 50.67 -41.23
C ALA A 783 -25.06 51.28 -40.03
N SER A 784 -24.04 50.58 -39.51
CA SER A 784 -23.09 51.17 -38.56
C SER A 784 -22.12 52.14 -39.26
N THR A 785 -21.75 53.22 -38.57
CA THR A 785 -20.82 54.25 -39.10
C THR A 785 -19.45 53.69 -39.47
N VAL A 786 -19.04 53.88 -40.73
CA VAL A 786 -17.68 53.59 -41.19
C VAL A 786 -16.90 54.91 -41.28
N LEU A 787 -15.68 54.94 -40.75
CA LEU A 787 -14.73 56.03 -40.94
C LEU A 787 -13.80 55.68 -42.11
N ILE A 788 -13.80 56.48 -43.16
CA ILE A 788 -12.85 56.38 -44.28
C ILE A 788 -11.66 57.28 -43.98
N ASP A 789 -10.46 56.71 -44.00
CA ASP A 789 -9.19 57.44 -43.97
C ASP A 789 -8.26 56.80 -45.00
N THR A 790 -7.87 57.56 -46.03
CA THR A 790 -6.93 57.10 -47.07
C THR A 790 -5.58 57.80 -47.00
N SER A 791 -5.28 58.50 -45.89
CA SER A 791 -3.94 59.00 -45.62
C SER A 791 -2.99 57.80 -45.40
N SER A 792 -2.07 57.60 -46.33
CA SER A 792 -1.50 56.27 -46.59
C SER A 792 -0.39 55.85 -45.61
N GLY A 793 -0.81 55.42 -44.42
CA GLY A 793 -0.26 54.38 -43.54
C GLY A 793 1.25 54.35 -43.19
N VAL A 794 1.57 54.24 -41.90
CA VAL A 794 2.83 53.63 -41.43
C VAL A 794 2.72 53.09 -39.99
N THR A 795 3.36 51.94 -39.76
CA THR A 795 3.71 51.23 -38.51
C THR A 795 2.99 51.49 -37.17
N THR A 796 2.60 50.37 -36.55
CA THR A 796 2.58 50.08 -35.10
C THR A 796 3.44 50.96 -34.18
N THR A 797 2.81 51.50 -33.13
CA THR A 797 3.42 51.73 -31.80
C THR A 797 2.42 51.31 -30.70
N THR A 798 2.92 51.00 -29.50
CA THR A 798 2.14 50.40 -28.40
C THR A 798 1.89 51.38 -27.25
N ALA A 799 0.85 51.07 -26.44
CA ALA A 799 0.54 51.65 -25.13
C ALA A 799 0.04 53.12 -25.13
N PRO A 800 -0.68 53.60 -24.07
CA PRO A 800 -0.89 52.96 -22.77
C PRO A 800 -2.36 52.67 -22.38
N SER A 801 -2.52 52.04 -21.22
CA SER A 801 -3.78 51.97 -20.47
C SER A 801 -4.13 53.35 -19.90
N GLN A 802 -5.41 53.78 -19.96
CA GLN A 802 -6.36 53.70 -18.84
C GLN A 802 -7.51 54.73 -18.94
N THR A 803 -8.71 54.33 -18.49
CA THR A 803 -9.85 55.17 -18.06
C THR A 803 -10.63 56.00 -19.10
N THR A 804 -11.89 55.62 -19.32
CA THR A 804 -12.99 56.61 -19.38
C THR A 804 -14.27 56.03 -18.78
N THR A 805 -14.92 56.81 -17.92
CA THR A 805 -16.15 56.43 -17.20
C THR A 805 -17.38 57.04 -17.88
N THR A 806 -18.39 56.24 -18.22
CA THR A 806 -19.81 56.64 -18.36
C THR A 806 -20.65 55.36 -18.20
N VAL A 807 -21.45 55.18 -17.13
CA VAL A 807 -22.73 55.87 -16.82
C VAL A 807 -23.78 55.61 -17.89
N ALA A 808 -24.82 54.85 -17.52
CA ALA A 808 -25.93 54.45 -18.38
C ALA A 808 -27.17 55.35 -18.23
N SER A 809 -28.01 55.42 -19.27
CA SER A 809 -29.39 55.92 -19.21
C SER A 809 -30.22 55.47 -20.43
N VAL A 810 -31.56 55.38 -20.38
CA VAL A 810 -32.42 54.70 -19.38
C VAL A 810 -33.83 54.47 -19.97
N ASN A 811 -34.45 53.32 -19.66
CA ASN A 811 -35.88 52.94 -19.66
C ASN A 811 -36.90 53.44 -20.71
N SER A 812 -37.77 52.50 -21.12
CA SER A 812 -39.23 52.65 -20.93
C SER A 812 -39.72 51.39 -20.18
N ILE A 813 -40.44 51.39 -19.05
CA ILE A 813 -41.60 52.11 -18.47
C ILE A 813 -42.82 51.18 -18.40
N ALA A 814 -43.21 50.81 -17.18
CA ALA A 814 -44.56 50.46 -16.74
C ALA A 814 -44.63 50.69 -15.20
N PRO A 815 -45.80 51.00 -14.62
CA PRO A 815 -45.94 52.28 -13.92
C PRO A 815 -45.87 52.20 -12.38
N GLY A 816 -45.54 53.32 -11.74
CA GLY A 816 -45.36 53.42 -10.29
C GLY A 816 -46.46 54.17 -9.54
N ALA A 817 -46.30 54.25 -8.21
CA ALA A 817 -46.96 55.20 -7.33
C ALA A 817 -45.97 55.64 -6.24
N THR A 818 -45.97 56.93 -5.89
CA THR A 818 -44.99 57.54 -4.96
C THR A 818 -45.48 57.56 -3.51
N SER A 819 -44.54 57.64 -2.57
CA SER A 819 -44.81 57.78 -1.13
C SER A 819 -45.14 59.22 -0.71
N LEU A 820 -45.82 59.38 0.43
CA LEU A 820 -45.38 60.12 1.63
C LEU A 820 -46.45 60.02 2.77
N PRO A 821 -46.10 60.21 4.06
CA PRO A 821 -46.99 60.00 5.22
C PRO A 821 -47.62 61.33 5.74
N PRO A 822 -48.63 61.33 6.66
CA PRO A 822 -48.36 61.21 8.11
C PRO A 822 -49.49 60.64 9.04
N VAL A 823 -49.09 60.22 10.25
CA VAL A 823 -49.79 60.25 11.57
C VAL A 823 -51.25 59.74 11.70
N GLY A 824 -51.47 58.73 12.57
CA GLY A 824 -52.81 58.28 12.99
C GLY A 824 -52.86 57.23 14.13
N ILE A 825 -52.84 57.71 15.38
CA ILE A 825 -53.16 57.10 16.71
C ILE A 825 -53.73 55.66 16.76
N GLY A 826 -53.18 54.83 17.67
CA GLY A 826 -53.68 53.47 18.04
C GLY A 826 -54.80 53.50 19.10
N PRO A 827 -54.76 52.73 20.22
CA PRO A 827 -53.75 51.76 20.71
C PRO A 827 -54.17 50.30 20.38
N THR A 828 -53.74 49.16 20.97
CA THR A 828 -52.97 48.73 22.19
C THR A 828 -52.34 47.34 21.83
N ALA A 829 -51.70 46.47 22.64
CA ALA A 829 -51.23 46.31 24.04
C ALA A 829 -50.22 45.12 24.05
N GLN A 830 -49.40 44.81 25.06
CA GLN A 830 -48.73 45.58 26.11
C GLN A 830 -47.61 44.70 26.70
N VAL A 831 -46.39 45.21 26.84
CA VAL A 831 -45.26 44.54 27.53
C VAL A 831 -44.51 45.58 28.36
N THR A 832 -44.14 45.27 29.61
CA THR A 832 -43.17 46.02 30.45
C THR A 832 -42.81 45.18 31.71
N PRO A 833 -41.66 45.41 32.42
CA PRO A 833 -40.81 44.30 32.87
C PRO A 833 -40.29 44.48 34.34
N THR A 834 -38.95 44.53 34.54
CA THR A 834 -38.15 44.70 35.79
C THR A 834 -37.90 43.41 36.62
N THR A 835 -36.73 43.18 37.26
CA THR A 835 -35.42 43.91 37.33
C THR A 835 -34.26 42.97 37.72
N LEU A 836 -33.00 43.38 37.48
CA LEU A 836 -31.78 42.81 38.08
C LEU A 836 -31.47 43.47 39.47
N PRO A 837 -30.69 42.84 40.38
CA PRO A 837 -29.24 43.09 40.45
C PRO A 837 -28.39 41.84 40.80
N SER A 838 -27.22 42.00 41.43
CA SER A 838 -26.04 41.12 41.24
C SER A 838 -25.29 40.66 42.52
N SER A 839 -24.44 39.62 42.33
CA SER A 839 -23.19 39.30 43.06
C SER A 839 -23.25 38.88 44.55
N ALA A 840 -22.75 37.65 44.87
CA ALA A 840 -21.49 37.45 45.61
C ALA A 840 -21.18 35.98 46.02
N ALA A 841 -19.88 35.68 46.11
CA ALA A 841 -19.17 34.78 47.05
C ALA A 841 -19.33 33.22 47.02
N THR A 842 -18.16 32.58 47.10
CA THR A 842 -17.83 31.15 47.19
C THR A 842 -18.02 30.53 48.59
N VAL A 843 -18.26 29.21 48.69
CA VAL A 843 -17.58 28.27 49.63
C VAL A 843 -17.85 26.80 49.24
N VAL A 844 -16.99 25.88 49.69
CA VAL A 844 -16.92 24.46 49.29
C VAL A 844 -17.61 23.53 50.31
N THR A 845 -18.26 22.45 49.83
CA THR A 845 -18.40 21.16 50.56
C THR A 845 -18.60 19.99 49.58
N SER A 846 -18.51 18.74 50.08
CA SER A 846 -18.24 17.52 49.30
C SER A 846 -19.47 16.75 48.79
N ALA A 847 -19.22 15.84 47.82
CA ALA A 847 -20.19 14.88 47.27
C ALA A 847 -20.74 13.87 48.30
N PRO A 848 -21.77 13.09 47.92
CA PRO A 848 -21.47 11.75 47.40
C PRO A 848 -22.10 11.42 46.04
N VAL A 849 -21.61 10.35 45.42
CA VAL A 849 -22.03 9.84 44.09
C VAL A 849 -23.30 9.00 44.20
N THR A 850 -24.21 9.12 43.23
CA THR A 850 -25.12 8.02 42.87
C THR A 850 -25.40 8.06 41.36
N THR A 851 -25.11 6.97 40.66
CA THR A 851 -25.19 6.90 39.19
C THR A 851 -26.57 6.43 38.71
N THR A 852 -27.27 7.25 37.94
CA THR A 852 -28.44 6.83 37.15
C THR A 852 -28.10 6.87 35.66
N THR A 853 -28.30 5.74 34.97
CA THR A 853 -27.96 5.58 33.56
C THR A 853 -28.96 6.31 32.66
N VAL A 854 -28.44 7.20 31.78
CA VAL A 854 -29.23 7.85 30.73
C VAL A 854 -29.32 6.93 29.50
N PRO A 855 -30.47 6.80 28.82
CA PRO A 855 -30.59 6.02 27.59
C PRO A 855 -29.72 6.58 26.44
N ALA A 856 -29.26 5.71 25.54
CA ALA A 856 -28.52 6.13 24.35
C ALA A 856 -29.42 6.94 23.38
N PRO A 857 -28.89 7.99 22.73
CA PRO A 857 -29.61 8.71 21.68
C PRO A 857 -29.69 7.86 20.41
N SER A 858 -30.86 7.85 19.76
CA SER A 858 -31.06 7.14 18.48
C SER A 858 -30.29 7.83 17.35
N THR A 859 -29.44 7.09 16.65
CA THR A 859 -28.74 7.56 15.44
C THR A 859 -29.65 7.49 14.23
N THR A 860 -30.18 8.63 13.78
CA THR A 860 -30.84 8.74 12.48
C THR A 860 -29.77 8.82 11.38
N THR A 861 -29.58 7.76 10.60
CA THR A 861 -28.61 7.74 9.50
C THR A 861 -29.14 8.54 8.31
N THR A 862 -28.78 9.83 8.25
CA THR A 862 -29.04 10.66 7.07
C THR A 862 -28.09 10.26 5.95
N THR A 863 -28.59 9.57 4.93
CA THR A 863 -27.84 9.29 3.69
C THR A 863 -27.46 10.59 3.00
N LEU A 864 -26.18 10.77 2.68
CA LEU A 864 -25.68 11.92 1.93
C LEU A 864 -26.28 11.95 0.51
N PRO A 865 -26.49 13.14 -0.10
CA PRO A 865 -26.94 13.23 -1.48
C PRO A 865 -25.87 12.71 -2.44
N THR A 866 -26.30 11.91 -3.39
CA THR A 866 -25.51 11.45 -4.54
C THR A 866 -25.02 12.65 -5.32
N VAL A 867 -23.74 12.66 -5.66
CA VAL A 867 -23.12 13.62 -6.57
C VAL A 867 -22.43 12.82 -7.67
N GLU A 868 -22.57 13.26 -8.91
CA GLU A 868 -21.95 12.61 -10.06
C GLU A 868 -20.42 12.76 -9.99
N VAL A 869 -19.71 11.64 -9.96
CA VAL A 869 -18.24 11.62 -9.89
C VAL A 869 -17.71 11.31 -11.28
N PRO A 870 -17.05 12.26 -11.99
CA PRO A 870 -16.54 12.03 -13.33
C PRO A 870 -15.45 10.95 -13.30
N GLU A 871 -15.46 10.01 -14.25
CA GLU A 871 -14.46 8.94 -14.27
C GLU A 871 -13.05 9.49 -14.53
N VAL A 872 -12.13 9.07 -13.66
CA VAL A 872 -10.71 9.42 -13.65
C VAL A 872 -9.87 8.15 -13.81
N ALA A 873 -9.00 8.13 -14.82
CA ALA A 873 -8.01 7.08 -15.03
C ALA A 873 -6.86 7.18 -14.00
N ASP A 874 -6.09 6.10 -13.83
CA ASP A 874 -5.02 6.04 -12.82
C ASP A 874 -3.96 7.13 -13.03
N GLY A 875 -3.74 7.95 -11.99
CA GLY A 875 -2.84 9.12 -12.04
C GLY A 875 -3.34 10.30 -12.86
N GLY A 876 -4.55 10.23 -13.40
CA GLY A 876 -5.26 11.35 -14.01
C GLY A 876 -6.06 12.18 -12.99
N GLY A 877 -6.81 13.14 -13.53
CA GLY A 877 -7.78 13.97 -12.81
C GLY A 877 -8.82 14.51 -13.79
N ALA A 878 -9.92 15.07 -13.26
CA ALA A 878 -10.96 15.70 -14.06
C ALA A 878 -11.46 16.98 -13.36
N LEU A 879 -11.75 18.02 -14.15
CA LEU A 879 -12.57 19.14 -13.72
C LEU A 879 -13.87 19.13 -14.52
N VAL A 880 -14.98 19.27 -13.80
CA VAL A 880 -16.32 19.47 -14.35
C VAL A 880 -16.85 20.82 -13.84
N VAL A 881 -17.43 21.61 -14.75
CA VAL A 881 -18.01 22.93 -14.46
C VAL A 881 -19.45 22.94 -14.98
N ASN A 882 -20.42 23.15 -14.08
CA ASN A 882 -21.86 23.07 -14.39
C ASN A 882 -22.28 21.78 -15.15
N GLY A 883 -21.60 20.66 -14.91
CA GLY A 883 -21.82 19.38 -15.62
C GLY A 883 -20.96 19.14 -16.86
N GLU A 884 -20.29 20.16 -17.42
CA GLU A 884 -19.43 20.01 -18.60
C GLU A 884 -17.96 19.74 -18.22
N ARG A 885 -17.32 18.75 -18.86
CA ARG A 885 -15.93 18.35 -18.58
C ARG A 885 -14.92 19.28 -19.28
N ILE A 886 -14.09 19.96 -18.50
CA ILE A 886 -13.02 20.84 -19.01
C ILE A 886 -11.67 20.12 -18.99
N GLU A 887 -10.86 20.29 -20.03
CA GLU A 887 -9.47 19.81 -20.04
C GLU A 887 -8.63 20.54 -18.98
N ALA A 888 -8.16 19.78 -17.99
CA ALA A 888 -7.26 20.27 -16.94
C ALA A 888 -5.83 19.77 -17.19
N THR A 889 -4.86 20.69 -17.17
CA THR A 889 -3.44 20.33 -17.25
C THR A 889 -2.95 19.85 -15.88
N ILE A 890 -2.39 18.65 -15.81
CA ILE A 890 -1.80 18.09 -14.58
C ILE A 890 -0.27 18.07 -14.72
N THR A 891 0.43 18.77 -13.82
CA THR A 891 1.89 18.73 -13.68
C THR A 891 2.30 18.18 -12.32
N ARG A 892 3.57 17.78 -12.19
CA ARG A 892 4.15 17.19 -10.98
C ARG A 892 5.28 18.11 -10.51
N GLU A 893 5.12 18.72 -9.35
CA GLU A 893 6.09 19.66 -8.76
C GLU A 893 6.38 19.24 -7.32
N ASN A 894 7.65 18.99 -6.97
CA ASN A 894 8.10 18.81 -5.58
C ASN A 894 7.28 17.81 -4.73
N ASN A 895 6.95 16.64 -5.30
CA ASN A 895 6.07 15.61 -4.72
C ASN A 895 4.61 16.07 -4.46
N GLN A 896 4.13 17.04 -5.23
CA GLN A 896 2.74 17.47 -5.28
C GLN A 896 2.19 17.28 -6.70
N LEU A 897 0.89 16.98 -6.81
CA LEU A 897 0.15 17.13 -8.05
C LEU A 897 -0.37 18.57 -8.14
N VAL A 898 -0.03 19.23 -9.25
CA VAL A 898 -0.47 20.60 -9.54
C VAL A 898 -1.41 20.51 -10.72
N ILE A 899 -2.65 20.97 -10.55
CA ILE A 899 -3.67 20.92 -11.60
C ILE A 899 -4.11 22.33 -11.94
N ALA A 900 -4.16 22.66 -13.23
CA ALA A 900 -4.50 23.98 -13.74
C ALA A 900 -5.54 23.89 -14.86
N ALA A 901 -6.62 24.66 -14.73
CA ALA A 901 -7.68 24.79 -15.73
C ALA A 901 -8.14 26.24 -15.78
N GLY A 902 -7.86 26.95 -16.87
CA GLY A 902 -8.10 28.39 -17.00
C GLY A 902 -7.40 29.18 -15.89
N VAL A 903 -8.20 29.84 -15.03
CA VAL A 903 -7.72 30.61 -13.87
C VAL A 903 -7.59 29.80 -12.58
N LEU A 904 -8.20 28.60 -12.51
CA LEU A 904 -8.18 27.76 -11.33
C LEU A 904 -6.86 26.98 -11.24
N ARG A 905 -6.27 26.94 -10.04
CA ARG A 905 -5.09 26.12 -9.74
C ARG A 905 -5.28 25.38 -8.42
N ALA A 906 -4.98 24.08 -8.45
CA ALA A 906 -4.94 23.21 -7.29
C ALA A 906 -3.53 22.65 -7.10
N ARG A 907 -3.10 22.51 -5.84
CA ARG A 907 -1.92 21.79 -5.40
C ARG A 907 -2.34 20.80 -4.33
N ILE A 908 -2.09 19.53 -4.58
CA ILE A 908 -2.59 18.42 -3.76
C ILE A 908 -1.43 17.48 -3.45
N SER A 909 -1.31 17.08 -2.19
CA SER A 909 -0.27 16.15 -1.71
C SER A 909 -0.68 15.50 -0.39
N ALA A 910 -0.21 14.27 -0.14
CA ALA A 910 -0.36 13.65 1.17
C ALA A 910 0.78 14.08 2.13
N VAL A 911 0.45 14.15 3.41
CA VAL A 911 1.35 14.43 4.53
C VAL A 911 1.20 13.28 5.52
N ARG A 912 2.31 12.65 5.89
CA ARG A 912 2.28 11.48 6.77
C ARG A 912 1.85 11.83 8.19
N ARG A 913 1.23 10.87 8.88
CA ARG A 913 0.84 10.98 10.30
C ARG A 913 2.01 11.33 11.23
N GLU A 914 3.21 10.84 10.93
CA GLU A 914 4.45 11.15 11.66
C GLU A 914 5.08 12.51 11.26
N GLY A 915 4.56 13.15 10.21
CA GLY A 915 5.04 14.41 9.64
C GLY A 915 5.83 14.24 8.35
N GLY A 916 5.80 15.28 7.52
CA GLY A 916 6.48 15.34 6.21
C GLY A 916 5.62 14.85 5.04
N ARG A 917 5.90 15.37 3.84
CA ARG A 917 5.14 15.01 2.63
C ARG A 917 5.43 13.56 2.22
N ALA A 918 4.39 12.82 1.88
CA ALA A 918 4.56 11.54 1.20
C ALA A 918 5.14 11.78 -0.21
N PRO A 919 6.04 10.91 -0.71
CA PRO A 919 6.44 10.96 -2.11
C PRO A 919 5.28 10.51 -3.00
N LEU A 920 5.26 10.98 -4.24
CA LEU A 920 4.47 10.33 -5.28
C LEU A 920 5.08 8.97 -5.60
N ASP A 921 4.27 7.99 -6.02
CA ASP A 921 4.76 6.65 -6.38
C ASP A 921 5.51 6.63 -7.73
N SER A 922 5.93 5.44 -8.19
CA SER A 922 6.65 5.25 -9.45
C SER A 922 5.85 5.68 -10.69
N GLU A 923 4.52 5.64 -10.61
CA GLU A 923 3.61 6.12 -11.66
C GLU A 923 3.31 7.62 -11.48
N GLY A 924 3.70 8.21 -10.35
CA GLY A 924 3.55 9.60 -9.95
C GLY A 924 2.15 9.97 -9.44
N ARG A 925 1.46 9.02 -8.81
CA ARG A 925 0.17 9.19 -8.11
C ARG A 925 0.40 9.58 -6.65
N ILE A 926 -0.61 10.11 -5.98
CA ILE A 926 -0.57 10.30 -4.51
C ILE A 926 -0.94 8.98 -3.84
N ARG A 927 -0.02 8.48 -3.01
CA ARG A 927 -0.24 7.39 -2.06
C ARG A 927 -0.28 7.94 -0.64
N MET A 928 -1.16 7.39 0.19
CA MET A 928 -1.36 7.77 1.59
C MET A 928 -1.78 6.53 2.39
N ASP A 929 -1.40 6.44 3.67
CA ASP A 929 -1.90 5.38 4.56
C ASP A 929 -3.09 5.90 5.40
N GLN A 930 -3.82 5.01 6.09
CA GLN A 930 -4.87 5.44 7.03
C GLN A 930 -4.27 6.32 8.15
N GLY A 931 -4.92 7.44 8.46
CA GLY A 931 -4.41 8.44 9.40
C GLY A 931 -3.35 9.40 8.83
N ASP A 932 -2.93 9.25 7.57
CA ASP A 932 -2.26 10.34 6.85
C ASP A 932 -3.28 11.43 6.48
N SER A 933 -2.80 12.64 6.15
CA SER A 933 -3.67 13.75 5.74
C SER A 933 -3.45 14.17 4.30
N ILE A 934 -4.53 14.45 3.57
CA ILE A 934 -4.46 15.12 2.27
C ILE A 934 -4.45 16.64 2.47
N GLU A 935 -3.33 17.28 2.10
CA GLU A 935 -3.20 18.74 2.08
C GLU A 935 -3.55 19.29 0.70
N ILE A 936 -4.40 20.32 0.69
CA ILE A 936 -5.01 20.94 -0.48
C ILE A 936 -4.78 22.45 -0.39
N GLU A 937 -4.01 23.00 -1.34
CA GLU A 937 -3.87 24.44 -1.60
C GLU A 937 -4.57 24.75 -2.94
N VAL A 938 -5.63 25.56 -2.94
CA VAL A 938 -6.38 25.92 -4.16
C VAL A 938 -6.58 27.43 -4.28
N THR A 939 -6.55 27.92 -5.52
CA THR A 939 -6.84 29.31 -5.89
C THR A 939 -7.80 29.37 -7.08
N GLY A 940 -8.68 30.37 -7.11
CA GLY A 940 -9.67 30.59 -8.19
C GLY A 940 -11.10 30.12 -7.88
N PHE A 941 -11.35 29.56 -6.68
CA PHE A 941 -12.70 29.40 -6.14
C PHE A 941 -13.29 30.75 -5.73
N GLY A 942 -14.62 30.80 -5.59
CA GLY A 942 -15.36 31.97 -5.11
C GLY A 942 -14.92 32.40 -3.71
N SER A 943 -14.72 33.71 -3.51
CA SER A 943 -14.42 34.28 -2.19
C SER A 943 -15.54 33.94 -1.19
N GLU A 944 -15.18 33.44 -0.01
CA GLU A 944 -16.12 33.05 1.06
C GLU A 944 -17.05 31.86 0.71
N SER A 945 -16.82 31.18 -0.43
CA SER A 945 -17.53 29.94 -0.79
C SER A 945 -17.11 28.77 0.12
N GLN A 946 -17.95 27.73 0.18
CA GLN A 946 -17.62 26.46 0.85
C GLN A 946 -17.02 25.48 -0.16
N VAL A 947 -15.95 24.80 0.24
CA VAL A 947 -15.42 23.61 -0.43
C VAL A 947 -15.66 22.40 0.45
N GLU A 948 -16.37 21.40 -0.07
CA GLU A 948 -16.56 20.09 0.55
C GLU A 948 -15.59 19.08 -0.08
N VAL A 949 -14.95 18.24 0.74
CA VAL A 949 -13.98 17.24 0.29
C VAL A 949 -14.46 15.84 0.69
N ARG A 950 -14.66 14.99 -0.31
CA ARG A 950 -15.10 13.60 -0.17
C ARG A 950 -14.04 12.65 -0.73
N MET A 951 -14.07 11.40 -0.27
CA MET A 951 -13.36 10.28 -0.89
C MET A 951 -14.39 9.23 -1.32
N TYR A 952 -14.29 8.76 -2.57
CA TYR A 952 -15.24 7.85 -3.18
C TYR A 952 -14.63 6.48 -3.47
N SER A 953 -15.17 5.50 -2.74
CA SER A 953 -15.21 4.06 -3.00
C SER A 953 -16.51 3.52 -2.38
N ASP A 954 -16.70 3.85 -1.10
CA ASP A 954 -17.98 4.16 -0.43
C ASP A 954 -17.87 5.64 0.01
N PRO A 955 -18.82 6.56 -0.28
CA PRO A 955 -18.62 8.01 -0.10
C PRO A 955 -18.40 8.48 1.36
N VAL A 956 -17.14 8.68 1.73
CA VAL A 956 -16.72 9.26 3.02
C VAL A 956 -16.50 10.77 2.88
N LEU A 957 -17.13 11.55 3.76
CA LEU A 957 -16.86 12.99 3.91
C LEU A 957 -15.58 13.18 4.73
N LEU A 958 -14.52 13.72 4.11
CA LEU A 958 -13.26 14.07 4.80
C LEU A 958 -13.37 15.42 5.52
N GLY A 959 -14.15 16.36 4.98
CA GLY A 959 -14.47 17.60 5.67
C GLY A 959 -15.02 18.71 4.78
N ARG A 960 -15.15 19.91 5.37
CA ARG A 960 -15.57 21.14 4.71
C ARG A 960 -14.68 22.29 5.16
N SER A 961 -14.33 23.18 4.25
CA SER A 961 -13.62 24.43 4.54
C SER A 961 -14.26 25.62 3.83
N THR A 962 -13.93 26.83 4.27
CA THR A 962 -14.36 28.08 3.63
C THR A 962 -13.19 28.73 2.92
N VAL A 963 -13.39 29.14 1.67
CA VAL A 963 -12.40 29.86 0.86
C VAL A 963 -12.23 31.27 1.41
N SER A 964 -11.00 31.76 1.53
CA SER A 964 -10.75 33.12 2.02
C SER A 964 -11.36 34.20 1.10
N ALA A 965 -11.53 35.41 1.64
CA ALA A 965 -11.96 36.59 0.86
C ALA A 965 -11.03 36.95 -0.32
N LEU A 966 -9.86 36.32 -0.45
CA LEU A 966 -8.92 36.46 -1.57
C LEU A 966 -9.04 35.34 -2.63
N GLY A 967 -10.01 34.42 -2.51
CA GLY A 967 -10.20 33.32 -3.45
C GLY A 967 -9.21 32.15 -3.29
N ASN A 968 -8.50 32.11 -2.15
CA ASN A 968 -7.51 31.09 -1.81
C ASN A 968 -8.02 30.22 -0.64
N LEU A 969 -7.71 28.92 -0.66
CA LEU A 969 -7.94 27.99 0.45
C LEU A 969 -6.70 27.12 0.65
N MET A 970 -6.29 26.94 1.91
CA MET A 970 -5.37 25.89 2.34
C MET A 970 -6.06 25.06 3.43
N ALA A 971 -6.14 23.76 3.24
CA ALA A 971 -6.76 22.82 4.19
C ALA A 971 -6.00 21.49 4.22
N SER A 972 -6.15 20.76 5.33
CA SER A 972 -5.61 19.42 5.51
C SER A 972 -6.68 18.55 6.16
N TYR A 973 -6.91 17.34 5.62
CA TYR A 973 -7.94 16.42 6.10
C TYR A 973 -7.35 15.03 6.32
N GLU A 974 -7.47 14.48 7.54
CA GLU A 974 -7.03 13.12 7.90
C GLU A 974 -7.92 12.07 7.20
N VAL A 975 -7.31 11.03 6.64
CA VAL A 975 -8.02 9.89 6.03
C VAL A 975 -8.46 8.94 7.15
N PRO A 976 -9.77 8.74 7.38
CA PRO A 976 -10.23 7.92 8.49
C PRO A 976 -9.90 6.43 8.32
N ASP A 977 -9.67 5.72 9.43
CA ASP A 977 -9.47 4.26 9.50
C ASP A 977 -10.62 3.42 8.87
N SER A 978 -11.77 4.04 8.57
CA SER A 978 -12.91 3.43 7.87
C SER A 978 -12.77 3.40 6.35
N VAL A 979 -11.78 4.09 5.78
CA VAL A 979 -11.48 4.07 4.34
C VAL A 979 -10.68 2.81 4.01
N ILE A 980 -11.28 1.89 3.25
CA ILE A 980 -10.64 0.62 2.86
C ILE A 980 -9.35 0.85 2.06
N ASP A 981 -8.39 -0.09 2.15
CA ASP A 981 -7.21 -0.06 1.28
C ASP A 981 -7.59 -0.24 -0.19
N GLY A 982 -6.88 0.44 -1.09
CA GLY A 982 -7.07 0.33 -2.54
C GLY A 982 -7.15 1.67 -3.26
N ARG A 983 -7.87 1.65 -4.39
CA ARG A 983 -8.05 2.78 -5.32
C ARG A 983 -9.28 3.60 -4.95
N HIS A 984 -9.11 4.91 -4.80
CA HIS A 984 -10.19 5.86 -4.48
C HIS A 984 -10.18 7.06 -5.41
N THR A 985 -11.32 7.75 -5.51
CA THR A 985 -11.39 9.08 -6.12
C THR A 985 -11.64 10.13 -5.03
N VAL A 986 -10.67 11.02 -4.80
CA VAL A 986 -10.92 12.22 -3.98
C VAL A 986 -11.66 13.24 -4.85
N VAL A 987 -12.72 13.83 -4.29
CA VAL A 987 -13.55 14.83 -4.97
C VAL A 987 -13.68 16.08 -4.11
N LEU A 988 -13.39 17.23 -4.71
CA LEU A 988 -13.64 18.55 -4.15
C LEU A 988 -14.87 19.14 -4.86
N LEU A 989 -15.83 19.63 -4.07
CA LEU A 989 -17.06 20.28 -4.55
C LEU A 989 -17.07 21.73 -4.05
N GLY A 990 -17.33 22.71 -4.91
CA GLY A 990 -17.39 24.13 -4.52
C GLY A 990 -17.81 25.05 -5.66
N GLU A 991 -17.70 26.37 -5.48
CA GLU A 991 -18.12 27.38 -6.48
C GLU A 991 -16.93 28.12 -7.12
N SER A 992 -17.04 28.45 -8.41
CA SER A 992 -16.11 29.36 -9.11
C SER A 992 -16.28 30.82 -8.66
N GLN A 993 -15.35 31.70 -9.02
CA GLN A 993 -15.54 33.16 -8.81
C GLN A 993 -16.74 33.75 -9.58
N GLN A 994 -17.33 33.00 -10.52
CA GLN A 994 -18.53 33.37 -11.27
C GLN A 994 -19.80 32.68 -10.73
N ARG A 995 -19.70 31.93 -9.62
CA ARG A 995 -20.75 31.07 -9.04
C ARG A 995 -21.21 29.92 -9.94
N GLU A 996 -20.26 29.35 -10.66
CA GLU A 996 -20.45 28.09 -11.39
C GLU A 996 -20.12 26.92 -10.45
N GLU A 997 -20.84 25.81 -10.54
CA GLU A 997 -20.55 24.62 -9.73
C GLU A 997 -19.30 23.91 -10.26
N LEU A 998 -18.33 23.67 -9.37
CA LEU A 998 -17.05 23.04 -9.66
C LEU A 998 -16.98 21.66 -8.97
N THR A 999 -16.87 20.61 -9.76
CA THR A 999 -16.52 19.26 -9.30
C THR A 999 -15.13 18.92 -9.79
N PHE A 1000 -14.18 18.79 -8.87
CA PHE A 1000 -12.80 18.39 -9.17
C PHE A 1000 -12.52 16.99 -8.62
N ALA A 1001 -12.12 16.05 -9.48
CA ALA A 1001 -11.89 14.65 -9.13
C ALA A 1001 -10.43 14.22 -9.39
N LEU A 1002 -9.87 13.42 -8.48
CA LEU A 1002 -8.48 12.94 -8.52
C LEU A 1002 -8.39 11.47 -8.08
N ALA A 1003 -7.74 10.62 -8.88
CA ALA A 1003 -7.44 9.25 -8.48
C ALA A 1003 -6.29 9.21 -7.46
N VAL A 1004 -6.51 8.56 -6.31
CA VAL A 1004 -5.51 8.35 -5.25
C VAL A 1004 -5.49 6.89 -4.81
N PHE A 1005 -4.42 6.49 -4.11
CA PHE A 1005 -4.32 5.15 -3.54
C PHE A 1005 -4.17 5.23 -2.01
N VAL A 1006 -4.98 4.46 -1.30
CA VAL A 1006 -4.91 4.30 0.16
C VAL A 1006 -4.27 2.95 0.48
N GLY A 1007 -3.28 2.94 1.37
CA GLY A 1007 -2.59 1.74 1.81
C GLY A 1007 -1.41 1.31 0.95
N ALA A 1008 -0.74 0.26 1.42
CA ALA A 1008 0.56 -0.21 0.93
C ALA A 1008 0.54 -0.76 -0.51
N GLU A 1009 1.73 -1.03 -1.05
CA GLU A 1009 1.88 -1.57 -2.41
C GLU A 1009 1.67 -3.08 -2.45
N SER A 1010 0.62 -3.52 -3.15
CA SER A 1010 0.46 -4.91 -3.56
C SER A 1010 1.49 -5.25 -4.63
N ALA A 1011 2.69 -5.65 -4.19
CA ALA A 1011 3.77 -6.05 -5.08
C ALA A 1011 3.33 -7.18 -6.01
N GLY A 1012 3.22 -6.88 -7.31
CA GLY A 1012 3.08 -7.88 -8.37
C GLY A 1012 4.18 -8.94 -8.24
N PRO A 1013 3.87 -10.22 -8.51
CA PRO A 1013 4.24 -11.31 -7.62
C PRO A 1013 5.75 -11.46 -7.38
N SER A 1014 6.18 -10.97 -6.22
CA SER A 1014 7.33 -11.51 -5.49
C SER A 1014 6.79 -12.23 -4.26
N ALA A 1015 7.25 -13.45 -4.02
CA ALA A 1015 6.60 -14.35 -3.06
C ALA A 1015 6.87 -13.99 -1.58
N LEU A 1016 6.03 -14.59 -0.73
CA LEU A 1016 6.17 -14.84 0.72
C LEU A 1016 5.56 -13.83 1.72
N VAL A 1017 4.93 -14.43 2.74
CA VAL A 1017 4.48 -13.87 4.04
C VAL A 1017 3.27 -12.92 4.02
N LEU A 1018 2.08 -13.53 4.03
CA LEU A 1018 0.90 -12.96 4.69
C LEU A 1018 1.02 -13.22 6.20
N LEU A 1019 1.40 -12.21 7.02
CA LEU A 1019 1.33 -12.34 8.48
C LEU A 1019 1.26 -11.00 9.24
N VAL A 1020 0.13 -10.32 9.15
CA VAL A 1020 -0.34 -9.31 10.12
C VAL A 1020 -1.83 -9.62 10.41
N GLY A 1021 -2.33 -9.61 11.65
CA GLY A 1021 -1.68 -9.29 12.92
C GLY A 1021 -2.39 -8.21 13.74
N ILE A 1022 -3.73 -8.16 13.71
CA ILE A 1022 -4.56 -7.17 14.42
C ILE A 1022 -5.39 -7.88 15.52
N PRO A 1023 -5.60 -7.28 16.72
CA PRO A 1023 -5.74 -8.07 17.95
C PRO A 1023 -7.18 -8.27 18.47
N LEU A 1024 -7.47 -9.46 19.01
CA LEU A 1024 -8.71 -9.78 19.73
C LEU A 1024 -8.48 -9.88 21.25
N GLY A 1025 -8.17 -8.75 21.87
CA GLY A 1025 -7.93 -8.63 23.31
C GLY A 1025 -9.17 -8.65 24.21
N LEU A 1026 -10.12 -9.60 24.05
CA LEU A 1026 -11.28 -9.72 24.96
C LEU A 1026 -12.03 -11.09 24.93
N ALA A 1027 -11.33 -12.23 25.09
CA ALA A 1027 -11.96 -13.58 25.01
C ALA A 1027 -11.53 -14.62 26.08
N VAL A 1028 -10.91 -14.21 27.19
CA VAL A 1028 -10.19 -15.14 28.10
C VAL A 1028 -10.99 -15.63 29.34
N ILE A 1029 -12.18 -15.08 29.62
CA ILE A 1029 -13.00 -15.47 30.79
C ILE A 1029 -14.29 -16.20 30.38
N ALA A 1030 -14.12 -17.37 29.74
CA ALA A 1030 -15.23 -18.30 29.45
C ALA A 1030 -14.79 -19.78 29.43
N ALA A 1031 -13.60 -20.07 28.87
CA ALA A 1031 -13.18 -21.44 28.56
C ALA A 1031 -12.89 -22.37 29.78
N LEU A 1032 -12.60 -21.81 30.96
CA LEU A 1032 -12.10 -22.59 32.11
C LEU A 1032 -13.17 -23.15 33.07
N VAL A 1033 -14.46 -22.85 32.90
CA VAL A 1033 -15.52 -23.28 33.82
C VAL A 1033 -16.40 -24.41 33.26
N ILE A 1034 -16.60 -24.45 31.93
CA ILE A 1034 -17.52 -25.39 31.28
C ILE A 1034 -17.06 -26.86 31.39
N PRO A 1035 -15.76 -27.22 31.22
CA PRO A 1035 -15.31 -28.60 31.37
C PRO A 1035 -15.50 -29.19 32.79
N ALA A 1036 -15.52 -28.33 33.82
CA ALA A 1036 -15.70 -28.77 35.21
C ALA A 1036 -17.16 -29.13 35.54
N ILE A 1037 -18.13 -28.44 34.95
CA ILE A 1037 -19.56 -28.66 35.20
C ILE A 1037 -20.05 -29.94 34.52
N LEU A 1038 -19.65 -30.19 33.27
CA LEU A 1038 -20.03 -31.40 32.53
C LEU A 1038 -19.44 -32.69 33.12
N ARG A 1039 -18.29 -32.60 33.82
CA ARG A 1039 -17.69 -33.76 34.51
C ARG A 1039 -18.35 -34.11 35.85
N ARG A 1040 -19.23 -33.25 36.38
CA ARG A 1040 -20.01 -33.53 37.60
C ARG A 1040 -21.36 -34.17 37.26
N ARG A 1041 -22.06 -33.63 36.26
CA ARG A 1041 -23.39 -34.12 35.83
C ARG A 1041 -23.39 -35.58 35.36
N ARG A 1042 -22.27 -36.06 34.81
CA ARG A 1042 -22.09 -37.46 34.37
C ARG A 1042 -21.81 -38.47 35.50
N LYS A 1043 -21.66 -38.02 36.76
CA LYS A 1043 -21.61 -38.92 37.93
C LYS A 1043 -22.97 -39.07 38.61
N ASP A 1044 -23.74 -37.99 38.67
CA ASP A 1044 -25.07 -37.98 39.30
C ASP A 1044 -26.13 -38.75 38.48
N GLU A 1045 -25.77 -39.22 37.27
CA GLU A 1045 -26.56 -40.09 36.39
C GLU A 1045 -26.03 -41.55 36.33
N GLU A 1046 -24.91 -41.88 37.00
CA GLU A 1046 -24.40 -43.26 37.17
C GLU A 1046 -24.65 -43.83 38.58
N GLU A 1047 -25.27 -43.05 39.48
CA GLU A 1047 -25.58 -43.43 40.87
C GLU A 1047 -27.11 -43.34 41.16
N LYS A 1048 -27.91 -43.77 40.17
CA LYS A 1048 -29.38 -43.85 40.20
C LYS A 1048 -29.93 -45.05 39.44
#